data_AF-A0A9P3LKS8-F1
#
_entry.id   AF-A0A9P3LKS8-F1
#
_cell.length_a   1.000
_cell.length_b   1.000
_cell.length_c   1.000
_cell.angle_alpha   90.00
_cell.angle_beta   90.00
_cell.angle_gamma   90.00
#
_symmetry.space_group_name_H-M   'P 1'
#
loop_
_entity.id
_entity.type
_entity.pdbx_description
1 polymer ?
#
loop_
_entity_poly.entity_id
_entity_poly.type
_entity_poly.pdbx_seq_one_letter_code
_entity_poly.pdbx_strand_id
1 'polypeptide(L)'
;MPSEDQVVDPGGHSIASLLGKAREWLGSASSTGLPPGQRRFKFGSTVICEEDPPWDTSAVDRNGSIAIPQFRDMQMGGQKHGESFWENSAELRLSIWGLVKLSEKENLPQETLFSSSGRGRQFALIPEPRSPIPLQWAHFSPKAIPTDLADKPCTELGVDQLLTMLNDVLGTSYQLKKRGLRDVLESLISTCPDFGQVYGILRGRWKDDFTKLLPRLAEAQEKDEKLRKDAVRDGYIADARVPRRRIWDLYSNRVLPFHAIPPSAHPMMTRERVTVSHSWVAGDALTQVSTPINGHEWPVPMPRATTLEHVRVELLNLGAEYAWLDILCLRQRGRDEDEDTRKGEWKIDVPTIGNIYGGELCLAYFNGLGLPLDPSPSTIASDRHWLNRVWTVQEATIYWLPGGLTGTFSDDTRAFFQLLLAHMPRGPRAETGRWPYAVQAIRGRACTTELDRVHGVAYSMFPGTLPVYDEGMAPKDAWTVLLKHVHPSARIELALRHMMTRPHDLALLPSWDDFLAEDVKLPSYDAAWPRLSTLGEDSLGTAASGTFFQKEGNSLGPVYVVRQLQGDSSSEATLELEDTTSGRPHYTITCQIGGELVESTPYLIVKCSREIWLVAEVVGERHIGNQNAFEVVKRGSLYFADGSPKLPERYGAQIVYLPGAHAST
;
A
#
# COMPACT_ATOMS: atom_id res chain seq x y z
N MET A 1 37.07 11.14 6.71
CA MET A 1 37.32 10.05 5.76
C MET A 1 37.88 8.86 6.51
N PRO A 2 37.10 7.78 6.58
CA PRO A 2 37.56 6.44 6.20
C PRO A 2 36.60 5.86 5.14
N SER A 3 37.06 5.61 3.92
CA SER A 3 37.56 4.34 3.38
C SER A 3 36.45 3.31 3.16
N GLU A 4 36.10 3.17 1.89
CA GLU A 4 35.29 2.12 1.27
C GLU A 4 35.77 0.73 1.73
N ASP A 5 34.86 -0.07 2.27
CA ASP A 5 34.99 -1.52 2.22
C ASP A 5 33.63 -2.14 1.93
N GLN A 6 33.70 -3.12 1.03
CA GLN A 6 32.62 -3.74 0.29
C GLN A 6 31.69 -4.53 1.21
N VAL A 7 30.39 -4.22 1.15
CA VAL A 7 29.33 -5.10 1.66
C VAL A 7 29.03 -6.12 0.56
N VAL A 8 29.47 -7.37 0.76
CA VAL A 8 28.96 -8.55 0.04
C VAL A 8 28.21 -9.41 1.07
N ASP A 9 26.93 -9.69 0.80
CA ASP A 9 26.01 -10.44 1.66
C ASP A 9 25.73 -11.86 1.08
N PRO A 10 25.74 -12.96 1.86
CA PRO A 10 25.76 -14.35 1.38
C PRO A 10 24.38 -14.94 0.97
N GLY A 11 23.45 -14.10 0.53
CA GLY A 11 22.25 -14.49 -0.25
C GLY A 11 21.89 -13.46 -1.33
N GLY A 12 22.74 -12.43 -1.50
CA GLY A 12 22.42 -11.15 -2.10
C GLY A 12 22.58 -11.09 -3.62
N HIS A 13 21.48 -11.28 -4.34
CA HIS A 13 21.36 -10.66 -5.65
C HIS A 13 20.96 -9.20 -5.45
N SER A 14 21.87 -8.26 -5.70
CA SER A 14 21.47 -6.86 -5.87
C SER A 14 20.48 -6.79 -7.03
N ILE A 15 19.53 -5.85 -6.97
CA ILE A 15 18.61 -5.58 -8.09
C ILE A 15 19.41 -5.33 -9.38
N ALA A 16 20.60 -4.74 -9.29
CA ALA A 16 21.54 -4.59 -10.40
C ALA A 16 22.01 -5.94 -10.99
N SER A 17 22.23 -6.99 -10.17
CA SER A 17 22.56 -8.34 -10.65
C SER A 17 21.37 -9.05 -11.31
N LEU A 18 20.14 -8.76 -10.86
CA LEU A 18 18.91 -9.32 -11.44
C LEU A 18 18.63 -8.73 -12.84
N LEU A 19 18.97 -7.45 -13.05
CA LEU A 19 18.96 -6.83 -14.38
C LEU A 19 19.93 -7.53 -15.35
N GLY A 20 21.09 -7.99 -14.87
CA GLY A 20 22.05 -8.78 -15.66
C GLY A 20 21.46 -10.10 -16.15
N LYS A 21 20.71 -10.81 -15.31
CA LYS A 21 20.05 -12.09 -15.65
C LYS A 21 18.82 -11.92 -16.56
N ALA A 22 18.07 -10.81 -16.42
CA ALA A 22 16.92 -10.52 -17.28
C ALA A 22 17.33 -10.32 -18.76
N ARG A 23 18.54 -9.79 -19.00
CA ARG A 23 19.10 -9.59 -20.35
C ARG A 23 19.40 -10.91 -21.09
N GLU A 24 19.62 -12.02 -20.40
CA GLU A 24 19.96 -13.33 -21.00
C GLU A 24 18.74 -14.10 -21.56
N TRP A 25 17.50 -13.62 -21.36
CA TRP A 25 16.26 -14.32 -21.72
C TRP A 25 15.60 -13.90 -23.06
N LEU A 26 16.31 -13.18 -23.94
CA LEU A 26 15.75 -12.66 -25.19
C LEU A 26 15.92 -13.66 -26.34
N GLY A 27 14.88 -14.46 -26.64
CA GLY A 27 14.91 -15.45 -27.73
C GLY A 27 13.57 -15.75 -28.43
N SER A 28 13.55 -15.43 -29.73
CA SER A 28 12.71 -15.93 -30.84
C SER A 28 11.36 -15.27 -31.17
N ALA A 29 11.20 -14.98 -32.46
CA ALA A 29 10.15 -14.20 -33.10
C ALA A 29 8.97 -15.06 -33.63
N SER A 30 7.78 -14.45 -33.76
CA SER A 30 6.64 -15.02 -34.48
C SER A 30 6.21 -14.18 -35.69
N SER A 31 5.63 -14.87 -36.66
CA SER A 31 5.24 -14.41 -37.98
C SER A 31 3.95 -13.57 -37.98
N THR A 32 4.04 -12.27 -38.24
CA THR A 32 2.90 -11.43 -38.65
C THR A 32 3.40 -10.33 -39.61
N GLY A 33 2.52 -9.75 -40.44
CA GLY A 33 2.85 -8.78 -41.50
C GLY A 33 3.26 -7.37 -41.01
N LEU A 34 3.67 -7.23 -39.75
CA LEU A 34 4.36 -6.08 -39.17
C LEU A 34 5.76 -6.54 -38.73
N PRO A 35 6.78 -5.65 -38.71
CA PRO A 35 8.07 -6.00 -38.11
C PRO A 35 7.86 -6.55 -36.69
N PRO A 36 8.60 -7.59 -36.27
CA PRO A 36 8.50 -8.12 -34.91
C PRO A 36 8.69 -7.02 -33.87
N GLY A 37 7.76 -6.92 -32.91
CA GLY A 37 7.82 -5.92 -31.83
C GLY A 37 7.19 -4.56 -32.17
N GLN A 38 6.38 -4.47 -33.23
CA GLN A 38 5.60 -3.27 -33.56
C GLN A 38 4.09 -3.51 -33.46
N ARG A 39 3.35 -2.42 -33.20
CA ARG A 39 1.91 -2.37 -33.01
C ARG A 39 1.31 -1.13 -33.66
N ARG A 40 0.06 -1.22 -34.09
CA ARG A 40 -0.68 -0.09 -34.68
C ARG A 40 -1.50 0.64 -33.62
N PHE A 41 -1.33 1.95 -33.52
CA PHE A 41 -2.15 2.84 -32.70
C PHE A 41 -3.00 3.73 -33.61
N LYS A 42 -4.30 3.85 -33.31
CA LYS A 42 -5.26 4.63 -34.09
C LYS A 42 -5.89 5.71 -33.23
N PHE A 43 -5.75 6.97 -33.62
CA PHE A 43 -6.38 8.12 -32.99
C PHE A 43 -7.20 8.90 -34.04
N GLY A 44 -8.52 8.88 -33.93
CA GLY A 44 -9.41 9.41 -34.98
C GLY A 44 -9.16 8.72 -36.32
N SER A 45 -8.80 9.50 -37.35
CA SER A 45 -8.39 8.99 -38.67
C SER A 45 -6.90 8.68 -38.78
N THR A 46 -6.09 9.10 -37.79
CA THR A 46 -4.64 8.91 -37.79
C THR A 46 -4.30 7.51 -37.30
N VAL A 47 -3.43 6.81 -38.02
CA VAL A 47 -2.87 5.51 -37.62
C VAL A 47 -1.36 5.60 -37.68
N ILE A 48 -0.69 5.20 -36.59
CA ILE A 48 0.76 5.08 -36.52
C ILE A 48 1.15 3.63 -36.22
N CYS A 49 2.31 3.21 -36.71
CA CYS A 49 2.93 1.92 -36.38
C CYS A 49 4.16 2.19 -35.54
N GLU A 50 4.18 1.71 -34.30
CA GLU A 50 5.23 2.02 -33.33
C GLU A 50 5.63 0.77 -32.56
N GLU A 51 6.74 0.86 -31.83
CA GLU A 51 7.24 -0.22 -30.99
C GLU A 51 6.24 -0.62 -29.90
N ASP A 52 6.21 -1.91 -29.58
CA ASP A 52 5.46 -2.45 -28.45
C ASP A 52 5.91 -1.77 -27.15
N PRO A 53 4.98 -1.50 -26.21
CA PRO A 53 5.34 -0.91 -24.94
C PRO A 53 6.30 -1.81 -24.15
N PRO A 54 7.18 -1.25 -23.33
CA PRO A 54 8.25 -2.00 -22.66
C PRO A 54 7.77 -3.00 -21.61
N TRP A 55 6.52 -2.92 -21.16
CA TRP A 55 5.89 -3.87 -20.23
C TRP A 55 5.05 -4.96 -20.93
N ASP A 56 4.91 -4.93 -22.26
CA ASP A 56 4.14 -5.96 -22.97
C ASP A 56 5.00 -7.22 -23.16
N THR A 57 4.61 -8.29 -22.46
CA THR A 57 5.24 -9.62 -22.54
C THR A 57 4.40 -10.59 -23.37
N SER A 58 3.31 -10.14 -23.97
CA SER A 58 2.29 -11.01 -24.55
C SER A 58 2.46 -11.21 -26.06
N ALA A 59 2.26 -12.44 -26.54
CA ALA A 59 2.16 -12.77 -27.96
C ALA A 59 0.72 -12.57 -28.49
N VAL A 60 -0.02 -11.58 -27.96
CA VAL A 60 -1.42 -11.33 -28.32
C VAL A 60 -1.51 -10.89 -29.78
N ASP A 61 -2.63 -11.27 -30.44
CA ASP A 61 -2.90 -11.06 -31.86
C ASP A 61 -2.56 -9.63 -32.32
N ARG A 62 -1.45 -9.51 -33.07
CA ARG A 62 -0.88 -8.26 -33.58
C ARG A 62 -1.62 -7.72 -34.80
N ASN A 63 -2.69 -8.38 -35.24
CA ASN A 63 -3.38 -8.05 -36.47
C ASN A 63 -4.37 -6.88 -36.35
N GLY A 64 -4.68 -6.40 -35.14
CA GLY A 64 -5.58 -5.26 -34.88
C GLY A 64 -4.87 -3.95 -34.54
N SER A 65 -5.49 -2.81 -34.86
CA SER A 65 -5.06 -1.50 -34.36
C SER A 65 -5.67 -1.22 -32.99
N ILE A 66 -4.85 -0.81 -32.01
CA ILE A 66 -5.35 -0.28 -30.73
C ILE A 66 -5.95 1.10 -30.99
N ALA A 67 -7.24 1.25 -30.73
CA ALA A 67 -7.87 2.55 -30.72
C ALA A 67 -7.40 3.32 -29.47
N ILE A 68 -6.68 4.41 -29.68
CA ILE A 68 -6.39 5.38 -28.64
C ILE A 68 -7.65 6.22 -28.50
N PRO A 69 -8.34 6.15 -27.33
CA PRO A 69 -9.53 6.95 -27.12
C PRO A 69 -9.17 8.43 -27.32
N GLN A 70 -10.07 9.20 -27.93
CA GLN A 70 -9.97 10.64 -27.79
C GLN A 70 -10.04 10.95 -26.31
N PHE A 71 -9.32 11.97 -25.83
CA PHE A 71 -9.31 12.28 -24.40
C PHE A 71 -10.74 12.47 -23.83
N ARG A 72 -11.71 12.89 -24.65
CA ARG A 72 -13.15 12.94 -24.33
C ARG A 72 -13.77 11.60 -23.92
N ASP A 73 -13.21 10.49 -24.42
CA ASP A 73 -13.57 9.10 -24.14
C ASP A 73 -12.58 8.42 -23.17
N MET A 74 -11.40 9.01 -22.98
CA MET A 74 -10.38 8.63 -21.99
C MET A 74 -10.79 9.10 -20.59
N GLN A 75 -12.07 8.91 -20.25
CA GLN A 75 -12.44 8.85 -18.85
C GLN A 75 -11.87 7.55 -18.32
N MET A 76 -11.01 7.66 -17.31
CA MET A 76 -10.75 6.58 -16.38
C MET A 76 -12.11 6.20 -15.78
N GLY A 77 -12.86 5.31 -16.45
CA GLY A 77 -14.32 5.45 -16.37
C GLY A 77 -15.15 4.60 -17.33
N GLY A 78 -14.78 4.49 -18.61
CA GLY A 78 -15.58 3.75 -19.58
C GLY A 78 -15.55 2.24 -19.33
N GLN A 79 -16.63 1.65 -18.79
CA GLN A 79 -16.90 0.22 -19.00
C GLN A 79 -18.23 0.02 -19.70
N LYS A 80 -18.23 -0.91 -20.64
CA LYS A 80 -19.36 -1.80 -20.87
C LYS A 80 -19.40 -2.78 -19.69
N HIS A 81 -20.58 -2.98 -19.09
CA HIS A 81 -20.77 -3.89 -17.95
C HIS A 81 -20.13 -5.28 -18.20
N GLY A 82 -19.22 -5.73 -17.32
CA GLY A 82 -18.79 -7.14 -17.24
C GLY A 82 -17.28 -7.42 -17.17
N GLU A 83 -16.40 -6.46 -17.48
CA GLU A 83 -14.94 -6.68 -17.52
C GLU A 83 -14.27 -6.48 -16.15
N SER A 84 -13.11 -7.10 -15.94
CA SER A 84 -12.35 -7.00 -14.69
C SER A 84 -11.54 -5.69 -14.62
N PHE A 85 -11.32 -5.14 -13.42
CA PHE A 85 -10.47 -3.95 -13.21
C PHE A 85 -9.02 -4.16 -13.73
N TRP A 86 -8.58 -5.42 -13.77
CA TRP A 86 -7.29 -5.86 -14.31
C TRP A 86 -7.13 -5.54 -15.80
N GLU A 87 -8.10 -5.94 -16.61
CA GLU A 87 -8.11 -5.73 -18.06
C GLU A 87 -8.06 -4.24 -18.39
N ASN A 88 -8.78 -3.42 -17.62
CA ASN A 88 -8.81 -1.96 -17.79
C ASN A 88 -7.43 -1.32 -17.57
N SER A 89 -6.67 -1.73 -16.53
CA SER A 89 -5.33 -1.14 -16.27
C SER A 89 -4.31 -1.43 -17.38
N ALA A 90 -4.38 -2.61 -18.01
CA ALA A 90 -3.48 -2.96 -19.11
C ALA A 90 -3.82 -2.16 -20.38
N GLU A 91 -5.12 -2.03 -20.70
CA GLU A 91 -5.60 -1.21 -21.81
C GLU A 91 -5.26 0.28 -21.62
N LEU A 92 -5.37 0.80 -20.40
CA LEU A 92 -4.95 2.17 -20.07
C LEU A 92 -3.46 2.37 -20.30
N ARG A 93 -2.60 1.44 -19.84
CA ARG A 93 -1.15 1.50 -20.12
C ARG A 93 -0.85 1.52 -21.63
N LEU A 94 -1.54 0.69 -22.41
CA LEU A 94 -1.40 0.69 -23.88
C LEU A 94 -1.84 2.02 -24.49
N SER A 95 -2.94 2.59 -23.99
CA SER A 95 -3.46 3.88 -24.46
C SER A 95 -2.51 5.03 -24.16
N ILE A 96 -1.91 5.04 -22.96
CA ILE A 96 -0.90 6.01 -22.54
C ILE A 96 0.34 5.94 -23.45
N TRP A 97 0.85 4.73 -23.72
CA TRP A 97 1.98 4.56 -24.61
C TRP A 97 1.69 5.08 -26.02
N GLY A 98 0.53 4.74 -26.58
CA GLY A 98 0.12 5.26 -27.89
C GLY A 98 -0.03 6.78 -27.91
N LEU A 99 -0.54 7.39 -26.82
CA LEU A 99 -0.65 8.85 -26.71
C LEU A 99 0.73 9.53 -26.66
N VAL A 100 1.69 8.97 -25.91
CA VAL A 100 3.09 9.41 -25.90
C VAL A 100 3.68 9.32 -27.32
N LYS A 101 3.48 8.20 -28.02
CA LYS A 101 3.99 8.04 -29.39
C LYS A 101 3.32 8.93 -30.44
N LEU A 102 2.04 9.23 -30.28
CA LEU A 102 1.33 10.19 -31.11
C LEU A 102 1.87 11.61 -30.89
N SER A 103 2.23 11.96 -29.65
CA SER A 103 2.77 13.29 -29.32
C SER A 103 4.16 13.55 -29.92
N GLU A 104 4.93 12.50 -30.25
CA GLU A 104 6.20 12.61 -30.97
C GLU A 104 6.01 12.99 -32.46
N LYS A 105 4.77 12.96 -32.99
CA LYS A 105 4.49 13.28 -34.39
C LYS A 105 4.23 14.78 -34.57
N GLU A 106 5.08 15.42 -35.38
CA GLU A 106 5.04 16.88 -35.66
C GLU A 106 3.69 17.39 -36.21
N ASN A 107 2.89 16.51 -36.82
CA ASN A 107 1.63 16.88 -37.49
C ASN A 107 0.38 16.76 -36.60
N LEU A 108 0.52 16.46 -35.30
CA LEU A 108 -0.61 16.36 -34.37
C LEU A 108 -0.56 17.50 -33.35
N PRO A 109 -1.49 18.48 -33.40
CA PRO A 109 -1.53 19.58 -32.44
C PRO A 109 -1.76 19.08 -31.01
N GLN A 110 -1.14 19.72 -30.02
CA GLN A 110 -1.30 19.38 -28.60
C GLN A 110 -2.76 19.53 -28.16
N GLU A 111 -3.48 20.53 -28.68
CA GLU A 111 -4.91 20.73 -28.45
C GLU A 111 -5.73 19.52 -28.94
N THR A 112 -5.26 18.79 -29.95
CA THR A 112 -5.95 17.60 -30.44
C THR A 112 -5.73 16.41 -29.50
N LEU A 113 -4.52 16.29 -28.92
CA LEU A 113 -4.13 15.17 -28.07
C LEU A 113 -4.58 15.34 -26.61
N PHE A 114 -4.54 16.57 -26.08
CA PHE A 114 -4.65 16.88 -24.65
C PHE A 114 -5.87 17.75 -24.29
N SER A 115 -6.91 17.74 -25.13
CA SER A 115 -8.17 18.46 -24.86
C SER A 115 -9.26 17.59 -24.24
N SER A 116 -9.80 18.06 -23.12
CA SER A 116 -11.00 17.51 -22.50
C SER A 116 -12.29 18.17 -22.98
N SER A 117 -13.39 17.41 -22.93
CA SER A 117 -14.74 17.94 -23.21
C SER A 117 -15.39 18.50 -21.95
N GLY A 118 -16.29 19.46 -22.16
CA GLY A 118 -17.13 20.00 -21.11
C GLY A 118 -17.85 21.25 -21.59
N ARG A 119 -18.52 21.92 -20.65
CA ARG A 119 -19.16 23.22 -20.86
C ARG A 119 -18.37 24.28 -20.10
N GLY A 120 -18.53 25.53 -20.52
CA GLY A 120 -17.84 26.66 -19.92
C GLY A 120 -16.61 27.08 -20.69
N ARG A 121 -15.87 28.03 -20.12
CA ARG A 121 -14.67 28.58 -20.71
C ARG A 121 -13.54 27.56 -20.73
N GLN A 122 -12.97 27.31 -21.91
CA GLN A 122 -11.78 26.47 -22.06
C GLN A 122 -10.52 27.24 -21.65
N PHE A 123 -9.70 26.61 -20.81
CA PHE A 123 -8.40 27.08 -20.37
C PHE A 123 -7.29 26.21 -20.95
N ALA A 124 -6.11 26.80 -21.10
CA ALA A 124 -4.86 26.11 -21.43
C ALA A 124 -3.95 26.14 -20.20
N LEU A 125 -3.51 24.97 -19.76
CA LEU A 125 -2.55 24.79 -18.68
C LEU A 125 -1.26 24.33 -19.33
N ILE A 126 -0.27 25.21 -19.39
CA ILE A 126 1.02 24.96 -20.07
C ILE A 126 2.12 25.21 -19.04
N PRO A 127 2.67 24.14 -18.42
CA PRO A 127 3.74 24.28 -17.45
C PRO A 127 5.02 24.77 -18.11
N GLU A 128 5.78 25.60 -17.39
CA GLU A 128 7.11 26.06 -17.79
C GLU A 128 8.16 25.64 -16.76
N PRO A 129 9.38 25.26 -17.18
CA PRO A 129 9.83 25.11 -18.57
C PRO A 129 9.25 23.86 -19.24
N ARG A 130 9.29 23.80 -20.58
CA ARG A 130 8.87 22.61 -21.33
C ARG A 130 9.53 21.32 -20.80
N SER A 131 8.71 20.40 -20.32
CA SER A 131 9.15 19.07 -19.85
C SER A 131 9.53 18.13 -21.01
N PRO A 132 10.50 17.21 -20.82
CA PRO A 132 10.76 16.10 -21.74
C PRO A 132 9.66 15.02 -21.73
N ILE A 133 8.70 15.07 -20.80
CA ILE A 133 7.61 14.11 -20.64
C ILE A 133 6.40 14.63 -21.42
N PRO A 134 5.93 13.95 -22.48
CA PRO A 134 4.88 14.52 -23.32
C PRO A 134 3.53 14.76 -22.65
N LEU A 135 3.18 13.96 -21.65
CA LEU A 135 1.95 14.18 -20.89
C LEU A 135 2.02 15.39 -19.96
N GLN A 136 3.18 16.00 -19.74
CA GLN A 136 3.37 17.22 -18.95
C GLN A 136 3.34 18.50 -19.79
N TRP A 137 3.14 18.38 -21.10
CA TRP A 137 3.33 19.46 -22.06
C TRP A 137 2.27 20.56 -22.02
N ALA A 138 1.01 20.15 -22.03
CA ALA A 138 -0.13 21.05 -21.98
C ALA A 138 -1.38 20.25 -21.64
N HIS A 139 -2.36 20.88 -21.00
CA HIS A 139 -3.71 20.36 -20.86
C HIS A 139 -4.72 21.43 -21.22
N PHE A 140 -5.74 21.08 -22.00
CA PHE A 140 -6.78 22.00 -22.42
C PHE A 140 -8.13 21.53 -21.88
N SER A 141 -8.79 22.39 -21.10
CA SER A 141 -10.02 21.98 -20.42
C SER A 141 -10.96 23.12 -20.12
N PRO A 142 -12.27 22.92 -20.30
CA PRO A 142 -13.26 23.81 -19.72
C PRO A 142 -13.57 23.52 -18.24
N LYS A 143 -12.90 22.54 -17.63
CA LYS A 143 -13.09 22.15 -16.23
C LYS A 143 -11.90 22.55 -15.35
N ALA A 144 -10.66 22.32 -15.81
CA ALA A 144 -9.47 22.67 -15.03
C ALA A 144 -9.17 24.18 -15.13
N ILE A 145 -9.17 24.88 -14.00
CA ILE A 145 -8.86 26.31 -13.95
C ILE A 145 -7.34 26.56 -13.83
N PRO A 146 -6.79 27.63 -14.42
CA PRO A 146 -5.37 27.98 -14.27
C PRO A 146 -5.06 28.45 -12.84
N THR A 147 -3.80 28.31 -12.43
CA THR A 147 -3.32 28.66 -11.08
C THR A 147 -3.62 30.12 -10.72
N ASP A 148 -3.37 31.08 -11.61
CA ASP A 148 -3.68 32.50 -11.38
C ASP A 148 -5.17 32.79 -11.12
N LEU A 149 -6.06 31.93 -11.61
CA LEU A 149 -7.50 32.03 -11.36
C LEU A 149 -7.86 31.36 -10.02
N ALA A 150 -7.28 30.20 -9.74
CA ALA A 150 -7.45 29.49 -8.47
C ALA A 150 -6.96 30.33 -7.28
N ASP A 151 -5.82 31.00 -7.43
CA ASP A 151 -5.12 31.75 -6.39
C ASP A 151 -5.74 33.13 -6.10
N LYS A 152 -6.84 33.51 -6.78
CA LYS A 152 -7.52 34.78 -6.52
C LYS A 152 -8.10 34.79 -5.09
N PRO A 153 -7.68 35.71 -4.20
CA PRO A 153 -8.14 35.73 -2.83
C PRO A 153 -9.64 36.01 -2.74
N CYS A 154 -10.36 35.27 -1.90
CA CYS A 154 -11.78 35.53 -1.66
C CYS A 154 -12.03 36.91 -1.03
N THR A 155 -11.06 37.45 -0.28
CA THR A 155 -11.12 38.79 0.31
C THR A 155 -11.21 39.92 -0.72
N GLU A 156 -10.79 39.66 -1.96
CA GLU A 156 -10.86 40.62 -3.07
C GLU A 156 -12.14 40.44 -3.91
N LEU A 157 -12.95 39.42 -3.63
CA LEU A 157 -14.11 39.05 -4.43
C LEU A 157 -15.41 39.41 -3.72
N GLY A 158 -16.25 40.23 -4.38
CA GLY A 158 -17.66 40.37 -4.02
C GLY A 158 -18.50 39.17 -4.48
N VAL A 159 -19.66 38.96 -3.85
CA VAL A 159 -20.60 37.86 -4.18
C VAL A 159 -20.99 37.85 -5.67
N ASP A 160 -21.29 39.02 -6.25
CA ASP A 160 -21.64 39.17 -7.67
C ASP A 160 -20.48 38.80 -8.61
N GLN A 161 -19.25 39.19 -8.24
CA GLN A 161 -18.05 38.86 -9.01
C GLN A 161 -17.76 37.37 -8.94
N LEU A 162 -17.84 36.77 -7.76
CA LEU A 162 -17.69 35.33 -7.57
C LEU A 162 -18.70 34.53 -8.40
N LEU A 163 -19.98 34.93 -8.37
CA LEU A 163 -21.00 34.27 -9.20
C LEU A 163 -20.70 34.40 -10.69
N THR A 164 -20.26 35.58 -11.15
CA THR A 164 -19.86 35.79 -12.55
C THR A 164 -18.74 34.84 -12.95
N MET A 165 -17.71 34.72 -12.12
CA MET A 165 -16.59 33.80 -12.37
C MET A 165 -17.03 32.34 -12.38
N LEU A 166 -17.84 31.90 -11.42
CA LEU A 166 -18.38 30.54 -11.37
C LEU A 166 -19.23 30.23 -12.61
N ASN A 167 -20.08 31.16 -13.03
CA ASN A 167 -20.89 31.03 -14.24
C ASN A 167 -20.04 30.93 -15.51
N ASP A 168 -18.98 31.72 -15.64
CA ASP A 168 -18.04 31.67 -16.78
C ASP A 168 -17.33 30.31 -16.86
N VAL A 169 -16.74 29.88 -15.74
CA VAL A 169 -16.01 28.60 -15.65
C VAL A 169 -16.95 27.41 -15.86
N LEU A 170 -18.13 27.39 -15.25
CA LEU A 170 -19.06 26.25 -15.31
C LEU A 170 -20.01 26.30 -16.51
N GLY A 171 -19.98 27.37 -17.31
CA GLY A 171 -20.87 27.56 -18.46
C GLY A 171 -22.34 27.66 -18.08
N THR A 172 -22.63 28.40 -17.00
CA THR A 172 -23.99 28.62 -16.50
C THR A 172 -24.35 30.10 -16.46
N SER A 173 -25.61 30.40 -16.14
CA SER A 173 -26.15 31.77 -16.07
C SER A 173 -27.04 31.97 -14.84
N TYR A 174 -26.65 31.39 -13.71
CA TYR A 174 -27.38 31.57 -12.46
C TYR A 174 -27.38 33.02 -12.00
N GLN A 175 -28.46 33.40 -11.32
CA GLN A 175 -28.65 34.72 -10.74
C GLN A 175 -28.76 34.56 -9.21
N LEU A 176 -28.33 35.56 -8.44
CA LEU A 176 -28.38 35.53 -6.97
C LEU A 176 -29.78 35.33 -6.39
N LYS A 177 -30.84 35.62 -7.18
CA LYS A 177 -32.23 35.32 -6.80
C LYS A 177 -32.55 33.81 -6.75
N LYS A 178 -31.67 32.95 -7.26
CA LYS A 178 -31.80 31.50 -7.12
C LYS A 178 -31.72 31.16 -5.64
N ARG A 179 -32.75 30.49 -5.14
CA ARG A 179 -32.94 30.21 -3.72
C ARG A 179 -31.69 29.56 -3.10
N GLY A 180 -31.20 30.14 -2.00
CA GLY A 180 -30.04 29.66 -1.23
C GLY A 180 -28.67 29.93 -1.84
N LEU A 181 -28.58 30.38 -3.11
CA LEU A 181 -27.28 30.60 -3.76
C LEU A 181 -26.49 31.73 -3.12
N ARG A 182 -27.14 32.86 -2.82
CA ARG A 182 -26.49 33.99 -2.16
C ARG A 182 -25.85 33.58 -0.83
N ASP A 183 -26.63 32.91 0.03
CA ASP A 183 -26.18 32.47 1.36
C ASP A 183 -24.98 31.52 1.27
N VAL A 184 -25.00 30.60 0.30
CA VAL A 184 -23.85 29.70 0.01
C VAL A 184 -22.61 30.49 -0.38
N LEU A 185 -22.73 31.44 -1.31
CA LEU A 185 -21.58 32.21 -1.80
C LEU A 185 -21.02 33.14 -0.71
N GLU A 186 -21.88 33.79 0.07
CA GLU A 186 -21.47 34.63 1.20
C GLU A 186 -20.73 33.82 2.27
N SER A 187 -21.25 32.63 2.61
CA SER A 187 -20.57 31.71 3.52
C SER A 187 -19.21 31.30 2.99
N LEU A 188 -19.10 30.87 1.73
CA LEU A 188 -17.85 30.37 1.16
C LEU A 188 -16.80 31.48 1.00
N ILE A 189 -17.18 32.70 0.65
CA ILE A 189 -16.25 33.86 0.63
C ILE A 189 -15.65 34.09 2.02
N SER A 190 -16.44 33.91 3.08
CA SER A 190 -15.96 34.14 4.46
C SER A 190 -15.06 33.02 5.00
N THR A 191 -15.18 31.80 4.47
CA THR A 191 -14.47 30.62 5.00
C THR A 191 -13.33 30.13 4.12
N CYS A 192 -13.39 30.37 2.81
CA CYS A 192 -12.37 29.93 1.86
C CYS A 192 -11.34 31.03 1.64
N PRO A 193 -10.04 30.69 1.51
CA PRO A 193 -9.00 31.69 1.28
C PRO A 193 -9.03 32.22 -0.16
N ASP A 194 -9.45 31.41 -1.13
CA ASP A 194 -9.35 31.71 -2.56
C ASP A 194 -10.44 31.08 -3.42
N PHE A 195 -10.52 31.55 -4.67
CA PHE A 195 -11.47 31.09 -5.67
C PHE A 195 -11.33 29.60 -5.97
N GLY A 196 -10.12 29.06 -5.97
CA GLY A 196 -9.84 27.64 -6.19
C GLY A 196 -10.61 26.77 -5.21
N GLN A 197 -10.55 27.08 -3.92
CA GLN A 197 -11.24 26.29 -2.91
C GLN A 197 -12.77 26.38 -3.04
N VAL A 198 -13.30 27.58 -3.33
CA VAL A 198 -14.73 27.78 -3.60
C VAL A 198 -15.17 26.96 -4.81
N TYR A 199 -14.42 27.03 -5.91
CA TYR A 199 -14.68 26.29 -7.13
C TYR A 199 -14.66 24.78 -6.89
N GLY A 200 -13.66 24.27 -6.16
CA GLY A 200 -13.53 22.85 -5.84
C GLY A 200 -14.70 22.30 -5.02
N ILE A 201 -15.18 23.05 -4.02
CA ILE A 201 -16.35 22.67 -3.21
C ILE A 201 -17.64 22.64 -4.06
N LEU A 202 -17.80 23.61 -4.96
CA LEU A 202 -19.05 23.83 -5.68
C LEU A 202 -19.17 23.07 -7.00
N ARG A 203 -18.07 22.80 -7.73
CA ARG A 203 -18.13 22.29 -9.11
C ARG A 203 -18.95 21.01 -9.26
N GLY A 204 -18.83 20.09 -8.31
CA GLY A 204 -19.55 18.82 -8.32
C GLY A 204 -20.98 18.90 -7.77
N ARG A 205 -21.37 20.04 -7.19
CA ARG A 205 -22.67 20.30 -6.55
C ARG A 205 -23.39 21.50 -7.15
N TRP A 206 -22.89 22.02 -8.27
CA TRP A 206 -23.40 23.26 -8.84
C TRP A 206 -24.85 23.17 -9.29
N LYS A 207 -25.34 21.95 -9.55
CA LYS A 207 -26.74 21.67 -9.92
C LYS A 207 -27.63 21.31 -8.72
N ASP A 208 -27.06 21.21 -7.51
CA ASP A 208 -27.78 20.80 -6.31
C ASP A 208 -28.73 21.90 -5.80
N ASP A 209 -29.54 21.52 -4.82
CA ASP A 209 -30.34 22.45 -4.03
C ASP A 209 -29.44 23.24 -3.06
N PHE A 210 -29.10 24.48 -3.44
CA PHE A 210 -28.26 25.38 -2.64
C PHE A 210 -28.81 25.61 -1.22
N THR A 211 -30.12 25.51 -1.00
CA THR A 211 -30.71 25.67 0.34
C THR A 211 -30.31 24.58 1.33
N LYS A 212 -29.85 23.44 0.82
CA LYS A 212 -29.43 22.28 1.63
C LYS A 212 -27.92 22.09 1.62
N LEU A 213 -27.18 22.89 0.86
CA LEU A 213 -25.76 22.64 0.62
C LEU A 213 -24.91 22.86 1.89
N LEU A 214 -25.02 24.04 2.54
CA LEU A 214 -24.25 24.31 3.76
C LEU A 214 -24.57 23.32 4.89
N PRO A 215 -25.85 23.00 5.20
CA PRO A 215 -26.17 21.97 6.19
C PRO A 215 -25.56 20.61 5.87
N ARG A 216 -25.57 20.18 4.60
CA ARG A 216 -24.97 18.91 4.17
C ARG A 216 -23.45 18.90 4.32
N LEU A 217 -22.77 20.01 4.02
CA LEU A 217 -21.33 20.12 4.20
C LEU A 217 -20.95 20.04 5.68
N ALA A 218 -21.70 20.72 6.55
CA ALA A 218 -21.52 20.65 8.00
C ALA A 218 -21.77 19.24 8.55
N GLU A 219 -22.87 18.58 8.13
CA GLU A 219 -23.17 17.20 8.52
C GLU A 219 -22.08 16.22 8.04
N ALA A 220 -21.56 16.40 6.83
CA ALA A 220 -20.47 15.57 6.31
C ALA A 220 -19.16 15.78 7.08
N GLN A 221 -18.88 17.02 7.49
CA GLN A 221 -17.72 17.35 8.32
C GLN A 221 -17.81 16.67 9.70
N GLU A 222 -18.95 16.82 10.39
CA GLU A 222 -19.16 16.22 11.71
C GLU A 222 -19.03 14.69 11.66
N LYS A 223 -19.54 14.07 10.60
CA LYS A 223 -19.40 12.62 10.38
C LYS A 223 -17.94 12.19 10.17
N ASP A 224 -17.17 12.95 9.40
CA ASP A 224 -15.75 12.66 9.16
C ASP A 224 -14.91 12.83 10.44
N GLU A 225 -15.14 13.91 11.18
CA GLU A 225 -14.50 14.17 12.47
C GLU A 225 -14.81 13.08 13.49
N LYS A 226 -16.09 12.69 13.59
CA LYS A 226 -16.52 11.59 14.47
C LYS A 226 -15.89 10.27 14.06
N LEU A 227 -15.89 9.94 12.77
CA LEU A 227 -15.29 8.70 12.25
C LEU A 227 -13.82 8.60 12.66
N ARG A 228 -13.04 9.69 12.54
CA ARG A 228 -11.61 9.69 12.87
C ARG A 228 -11.37 9.63 14.38
N LYS A 229 -12.22 10.27 15.16
CA LYS A 229 -12.18 10.18 16.62
C LYS A 229 -12.47 8.76 17.10
N ASP A 230 -13.50 8.12 16.54
CA ASP A 230 -13.94 6.77 16.91
C ASP A 230 -13.02 5.69 16.31
N ALA A 231 -12.19 6.02 15.31
CA ALA A 231 -11.23 5.10 14.70
C ALA A 231 -10.10 4.69 15.65
N VAL A 232 -9.75 5.49 16.65
CA VAL A 232 -8.69 5.17 17.63
C VAL A 232 -9.31 4.79 18.96
N ARG A 233 -8.97 3.59 19.45
CA ARG A 233 -9.42 3.05 20.73
C ARG A 233 -8.21 2.53 21.49
N ASP A 234 -8.06 2.91 22.76
CA ASP A 234 -7.04 2.35 23.68
C ASP A 234 -5.62 2.23 23.08
N GLY A 235 -5.21 3.23 22.27
CA GLY A 235 -3.88 3.29 21.65
C GLY A 235 -3.70 2.53 20.34
N TYR A 236 -4.77 2.00 19.73
CA TYR A 236 -4.73 1.36 18.41
C TYR A 236 -5.87 1.84 17.49
N ILE A 237 -5.77 1.57 16.20
CA ILE A 237 -6.79 1.88 15.19
C ILE A 237 -7.76 0.69 15.10
N ALA A 238 -9.02 0.89 15.49
CA ALA A 238 -10.02 -0.16 15.58
C ALA A 238 -10.65 -0.54 14.22
N ASP A 239 -10.61 0.36 13.24
CA ASP A 239 -11.02 0.07 11.85
C ASP A 239 -9.94 0.58 10.89
N ALA A 240 -9.24 -0.33 10.22
CA ALA A 240 -8.20 0.01 9.25
C ALA A 240 -8.74 0.68 7.97
N ARG A 241 -10.05 0.72 7.76
CA ARG A 241 -10.71 1.26 6.55
C ARG A 241 -11.03 2.76 6.67
N VAL A 242 -10.20 3.50 7.42
CA VAL A 242 -10.31 4.95 7.51
C VAL A 242 -10.12 5.54 6.10
N PRO A 243 -11.03 6.40 5.61
CA PRO A 243 -10.85 7.06 4.32
C PRO A 243 -9.75 8.13 4.44
N ARG A 244 -9.11 8.45 3.32
CA ARG A 244 -8.18 9.59 3.20
C ARG A 244 -8.76 10.85 3.86
N ARG A 245 -7.92 11.63 4.55
CA ARG A 245 -8.31 12.91 5.15
C ARG A 245 -8.54 14.00 4.12
N ARG A 246 -7.72 14.00 3.07
CA ARG A 246 -7.70 15.03 2.03
C ARG A 246 -7.51 14.41 0.65
N ILE A 247 -7.84 15.18 -0.38
CA ILE A 247 -7.58 14.85 -1.78
C ILE A 247 -7.16 16.11 -2.52
N TRP A 248 -6.28 15.99 -3.51
CA TRP A 248 -6.01 17.07 -4.45
C TRP A 248 -7.06 17.05 -5.56
N ASP A 249 -7.89 18.09 -5.63
CA ASP A 249 -8.77 18.32 -6.77
C ASP A 249 -7.98 19.02 -7.88
N LEU A 250 -7.70 18.27 -8.95
CA LEU A 250 -6.85 18.73 -10.05
C LEU A 250 -7.55 19.84 -10.85
N TYR A 251 -8.88 19.92 -10.83
CA TYR A 251 -9.59 20.97 -11.55
C TYR A 251 -9.48 22.32 -10.84
N SER A 252 -9.61 22.36 -9.52
CA SER A 252 -9.46 23.58 -8.72
C SER A 252 -8.02 23.93 -8.35
N ASN A 253 -7.10 22.98 -8.50
CA ASN A 253 -5.74 23.07 -7.99
C ASN A 253 -5.68 23.29 -6.47
N ARG A 254 -6.55 22.61 -5.71
CA ARG A 254 -6.60 22.69 -4.25
C ARG A 254 -6.75 21.32 -3.60
N VAL A 255 -6.10 21.19 -2.46
CA VAL A 255 -6.32 20.08 -1.54
C VAL A 255 -7.59 20.36 -0.77
N LEU A 256 -8.59 19.50 -0.94
CA LEU A 256 -9.87 19.60 -0.27
C LEU A 256 -9.96 18.52 0.81
N PRO A 257 -10.60 18.82 1.96
CA PRO A 257 -10.89 17.80 2.95
C PRO A 257 -11.90 16.80 2.37
N PHE A 258 -11.81 15.54 2.79
CA PHE A 258 -12.55 14.45 2.15
C PHE A 258 -14.08 14.64 2.18
N HIS A 259 -14.62 15.18 3.27
CA HIS A 259 -16.04 15.49 3.41
C HIS A 259 -16.55 16.56 2.42
N ALA A 260 -15.66 17.39 1.87
CA ALA A 260 -15.99 18.38 0.86
C ALA A 260 -16.13 17.80 -0.54
N ILE A 261 -15.81 16.52 -0.78
CA ILE A 261 -15.95 15.87 -2.08
C ILE A 261 -17.40 15.36 -2.27
N PRO A 262 -18.05 15.57 -3.43
CA PRO A 262 -19.44 15.15 -3.65
C PRO A 262 -19.67 13.65 -3.40
N PRO A 263 -20.80 13.24 -2.77
CA PRO A 263 -21.10 11.82 -2.55
C PRO A 263 -21.26 10.99 -3.82
N SER A 264 -21.63 11.62 -4.95
CA SER A 264 -21.66 10.97 -6.27
C SER A 264 -20.27 10.52 -6.75
N ALA A 265 -19.20 11.04 -6.13
CA ALA A 265 -17.86 10.49 -6.20
C ALA A 265 -17.66 9.36 -5.15
N HIS A 266 -18.61 8.44 -4.96
CA HIS A 266 -18.68 7.56 -3.78
C HIS A 266 -17.37 6.80 -3.44
N PRO A 267 -17.02 6.60 -2.15
CA PRO A 267 -15.65 6.38 -1.66
C PRO A 267 -14.90 5.13 -2.12
N MET A 268 -15.60 4.10 -2.61
CA MET A 268 -14.97 2.79 -2.85
C MET A 268 -14.72 2.46 -4.33
N MET A 269 -15.25 3.20 -5.32
CA MET A 269 -15.13 2.83 -6.74
C MET A 269 -15.40 3.97 -7.73
N THR A 270 -14.96 5.21 -7.50
CA THR A 270 -14.99 6.20 -8.59
C THR A 270 -13.64 6.29 -9.27
N ARG A 271 -13.63 5.87 -10.54
CA ARG A 271 -12.48 5.69 -11.43
C ARG A 271 -11.76 6.99 -11.80
N GLU A 272 -12.29 8.14 -11.40
CA GLU A 272 -11.71 9.48 -11.56
C GLU A 272 -10.65 9.83 -10.49
N ARG A 273 -10.29 8.86 -9.66
CA ARG A 273 -9.32 8.98 -8.55
C ARG A 273 -8.07 8.20 -8.85
N VAL A 274 -6.94 8.88 -8.73
CA VAL A 274 -5.62 8.30 -8.90
C VAL A 274 -4.84 8.46 -7.60
N THR A 275 -4.20 7.39 -7.16
CA THR A 275 -3.14 7.49 -6.15
C THR A 275 -1.83 7.78 -6.87
N VAL A 276 -0.99 8.63 -6.28
CA VAL A 276 0.35 8.89 -6.81
C VAL A 276 1.34 8.25 -5.87
N SER A 277 2.15 7.35 -6.42
CA SER A 277 3.28 6.76 -5.72
C SER A 277 4.55 7.30 -6.34
N HIS A 278 5.52 7.67 -5.52
CA HIS A 278 6.76 8.23 -6.03
C HIS A 278 7.95 7.90 -5.15
N SER A 279 9.13 7.86 -5.76
CA SER A 279 10.38 7.88 -5.02
C SER A 279 10.79 9.30 -4.63
N TRP A 280 11.72 9.39 -3.68
CA TRP A 280 12.41 10.62 -3.36
C TRP A 280 13.61 10.79 -4.29
N VAL A 281 14.02 12.03 -4.53
CA VAL A 281 15.35 12.31 -5.10
C VAL A 281 16.34 12.62 -3.96
N ALA A 282 17.61 12.79 -4.31
CA ALA A 282 18.63 13.22 -3.35
C ALA A 282 18.24 14.57 -2.71
N GLY A 283 18.64 14.80 -1.45
CA GLY A 283 18.20 15.96 -0.67
C GLY A 283 18.62 17.31 -1.26
N ASP A 284 19.76 17.36 -1.94
CA ASP A 284 20.24 18.53 -2.68
C ASP A 284 19.41 18.82 -3.94
N ALA A 285 18.85 17.78 -4.57
CA ALA A 285 17.91 17.87 -5.68
C ALA A 285 16.46 18.16 -5.25
N LEU A 286 16.16 18.18 -3.94
CA LEU A 286 14.86 18.58 -3.39
C LEU A 286 14.82 20.07 -3.05
N THR A 287 13.62 20.65 -3.14
CA THR A 287 13.28 21.97 -2.63
C THR A 287 11.98 21.91 -1.84
N GLN A 288 11.87 22.72 -0.79
CA GLN A 288 10.66 22.86 0.01
C GLN A 288 9.82 24.01 -0.56
N VAL A 289 8.60 23.72 -0.99
CA VAL A 289 7.72 24.69 -1.68
C VAL A 289 6.54 25.04 -0.79
N SER A 290 6.40 26.31 -0.42
CA SER A 290 5.14 26.81 0.16
C SER A 290 4.15 27.10 -0.98
N THR A 291 2.94 26.58 -0.91
CA THR A 291 1.97 26.64 -2.00
C THR A 291 0.53 26.88 -1.51
N PRO A 292 -0.29 27.65 -2.26
CA PRO A 292 -1.72 27.75 -1.98
C PRO A 292 -2.47 26.43 -2.13
N ILE A 293 -1.89 25.44 -2.85
CA ILE A 293 -2.53 24.14 -3.12
C ILE A 293 -2.95 23.44 -1.82
N ASN A 294 -2.08 23.45 -0.79
CA ASN A 294 -2.38 22.93 0.55
C ASN A 294 -2.66 24.04 1.57
N GLY A 295 -3.06 25.24 1.10
CA GLY A 295 -3.34 26.39 1.97
C GLY A 295 -2.11 26.94 2.71
N HIS A 296 -0.90 26.72 2.21
CA HIS A 296 0.36 27.05 2.88
C HIS A 296 0.54 26.41 4.27
N GLU A 297 -0.20 25.34 4.56
CA GLU A 297 -0.21 24.71 5.89
C GLU A 297 1.09 23.96 6.23
N TRP A 298 1.82 23.48 5.22
CA TRP A 298 3.16 22.91 5.36
C TRP A 298 3.97 23.05 4.06
N PRO A 299 5.31 23.06 4.13
CA PRO A 299 6.14 23.01 2.93
C PRO A 299 6.02 21.65 2.22
N VAL A 300 5.93 21.69 0.89
CA VAL A 300 5.82 20.52 0.03
C VAL A 300 7.21 20.19 -0.56
N PRO A 301 7.78 19.01 -0.27
CA PRO A 301 9.06 18.60 -0.84
C PRO A 301 8.91 18.23 -2.32
N MET A 302 9.60 18.95 -3.21
CA MET A 302 9.54 18.75 -4.67
C MET A 302 10.94 18.61 -5.27
N PRO A 303 11.13 17.75 -6.29
CA PRO A 303 12.34 17.81 -7.11
C PRO A 303 12.50 19.19 -7.77
N ARG A 304 13.71 19.77 -7.74
CA ARG A 304 13.99 21.09 -8.33
C ARG A 304 13.75 21.18 -9.83
N ALA A 305 13.84 20.05 -10.53
CA ALA A 305 13.71 19.97 -11.98
C ALA A 305 12.25 19.96 -12.47
N THR A 306 11.26 20.04 -11.57
CA THR A 306 9.84 19.97 -11.93
C THR A 306 8.99 20.85 -11.00
N THR A 307 7.68 20.92 -11.26
CA THR A 307 6.73 21.66 -10.44
C THR A 307 5.45 20.85 -10.24
N LEU A 308 4.63 21.24 -9.25
CA LEU A 308 3.32 20.63 -9.06
C LEU A 308 2.41 20.82 -10.29
N GLU A 309 2.60 21.88 -11.07
CA GLU A 309 1.81 22.11 -12.29
C GLU A 309 2.16 21.08 -13.39
N HIS A 310 3.43 20.66 -13.50
CA HIS A 310 3.81 19.55 -14.39
C HIS A 310 3.10 18.25 -14.00
N VAL A 311 3.16 17.89 -12.71
CA VAL A 311 2.48 16.69 -12.17
C VAL A 311 0.98 16.77 -12.40
N ARG A 312 0.38 17.94 -12.14
CA ARG A 312 -1.04 18.22 -12.34
C ARG A 312 -1.45 18.01 -13.80
N VAL A 313 -0.70 18.56 -14.75
CA VAL A 313 -0.97 18.45 -16.19
C VAL A 313 -0.86 17.01 -16.65
N GLU A 314 0.12 16.24 -16.16
CA GLU A 314 0.21 14.80 -16.45
C GLU A 314 -0.99 14.03 -15.92
N LEU A 315 -1.36 14.23 -14.66
CA LEU A 315 -2.54 13.58 -14.07
C LEU A 315 -3.83 13.94 -14.81
N LEU A 316 -3.99 15.20 -15.19
CA LEU A 316 -5.10 15.66 -16.01
C LEU A 316 -5.08 14.99 -17.38
N ASN A 317 -3.93 14.85 -18.04
CA ASN A 317 -3.78 14.14 -19.32
C ASN A 317 -3.95 12.62 -19.23
N LEU A 318 -4.02 12.08 -18.01
CA LEU A 318 -4.43 10.70 -17.74
C LEU A 318 -5.92 10.57 -17.42
N GLY A 319 -6.68 11.67 -17.42
CA GLY A 319 -8.12 11.68 -17.15
C GLY A 319 -8.47 11.73 -15.66
N ALA A 320 -7.52 12.02 -14.77
CA ALA A 320 -7.81 12.15 -13.34
C ALA A 320 -8.53 13.48 -13.06
N GLU A 321 -9.57 13.42 -12.22
CA GLU A 321 -10.18 14.64 -11.64
C GLU A 321 -9.63 14.91 -10.24
N TYR A 322 -9.35 13.84 -9.50
CA TYR A 322 -8.80 13.90 -8.15
C TYR A 322 -7.59 13.00 -8.02
N ALA A 323 -6.60 13.46 -7.25
CA ALA A 323 -5.42 12.69 -6.92
C ALA A 323 -5.19 12.63 -5.42
N TRP A 324 -4.80 11.46 -4.91
CA TRP A 324 -4.16 11.37 -3.61
C TRP A 324 -2.65 11.34 -3.81
N LEU A 325 -2.00 12.43 -3.43
CA LEU A 325 -0.56 12.59 -3.43
C LEU A 325 -0.14 12.88 -1.98
N ASP A 326 0.60 11.96 -1.37
CA ASP A 326 0.99 11.98 0.03
C ASP A 326 1.60 13.32 0.49
N ILE A 327 2.50 13.91 -0.29
CA ILE A 327 3.15 15.20 0.05
C ILE A 327 2.17 16.39 0.12
N LEU A 328 1.00 16.26 -0.52
CA LEU A 328 -0.09 17.24 -0.52
C LEU A 328 -1.25 16.85 0.38
N CYS A 329 -1.50 15.55 0.57
CA CYS A 329 -2.69 15.06 1.26
C CYS A 329 -2.40 14.71 2.72
N LEU A 330 -1.15 14.41 3.07
CA LEU A 330 -0.66 14.24 4.43
C LEU A 330 0.14 15.46 4.87
N ARG A 331 -0.07 15.90 6.12
CA ARG A 331 0.68 17.02 6.67
C ARG A 331 2.15 16.63 6.76
N GLN A 332 3.03 17.40 6.13
CA GLN A 332 4.47 17.16 6.17
C GLN A 332 5.10 17.90 7.35
N ARG A 333 6.32 17.53 7.73
CA ARG A 333 7.09 18.27 8.73
C ARG A 333 7.29 19.71 8.26
N GLY A 334 6.99 20.66 9.14
CA GLY A 334 6.91 22.08 8.81
C GLY A 334 7.36 22.96 9.96
N ARG A 335 6.54 23.96 10.31
CA ARG A 335 6.78 24.84 11.46
C ARG A 335 6.55 24.07 12.76
N ASP A 336 7.29 24.44 13.81
CA ASP A 336 7.20 23.76 15.11
C ASP A 336 5.79 23.80 15.71
N GLU A 337 5.03 24.89 15.50
CA GLU A 337 3.65 25.04 15.96
C GLU A 337 2.65 24.06 15.31
N ASP A 338 2.99 23.51 14.14
CA ASP A 338 2.15 22.58 13.39
C ASP A 338 2.47 21.09 13.69
N GLU A 339 3.56 20.80 14.42
CA GLU A 339 4.05 19.43 14.64
C GLU A 339 3.12 18.58 15.50
N ASP A 340 2.44 19.15 16.49
CA ASP A 340 1.47 18.42 17.32
C ASP A 340 0.25 17.98 16.51
N THR A 341 -0.25 18.89 15.66
CA THR A 341 -1.33 18.58 14.70
C THR A 341 -0.87 17.50 13.73
N ARG A 342 0.34 17.61 13.17
CA ARG A 342 0.91 16.62 12.26
C ARG A 342 1.00 15.24 12.91
N LYS A 343 1.60 15.14 14.10
CA LYS A 343 1.70 13.88 14.85
C LYS A 343 0.32 13.31 15.17
N GLY A 344 -0.64 14.16 15.53
CA GLY A 344 -2.03 13.78 15.76
C GLY A 344 -2.69 13.14 14.54
N GLU A 345 -2.49 13.72 13.36
CA GLU A 345 -2.98 13.16 12.10
C GLU A 345 -2.25 11.88 11.70
N TRP A 346 -0.92 11.86 11.82
CA TRP A 346 -0.07 10.73 11.45
C TRP A 346 -0.38 9.45 12.23
N LYS A 347 -0.81 9.57 13.49
CA LYS A 347 -1.27 8.42 14.30
C LYS A 347 -2.26 7.53 13.55
N ILE A 348 -3.13 8.11 12.73
CA ILE A 348 -4.17 7.41 11.96
C ILE A 348 -3.80 7.32 10.49
N ASP A 349 -3.38 8.44 9.90
CA ASP A 349 -3.30 8.58 8.46
C ASP A 349 -2.12 7.78 7.87
N VAL A 350 -0.97 7.66 8.58
CA VAL A 350 0.19 6.89 8.11
C VAL A 350 -0.08 5.37 8.11
N PRO A 351 -0.60 4.76 9.20
CA PRO A 351 -0.91 3.33 9.18
C PRO A 351 -1.99 2.94 8.16
N THR A 352 -2.88 3.86 7.80
CA THR A 352 -4.02 3.60 6.90
C THR A 352 -3.74 3.91 5.43
N ILE A 353 -2.52 4.32 5.06
CA ILE A 353 -2.13 4.62 3.67
C ILE A 353 -2.43 3.44 2.74
N GLY A 354 -2.11 2.21 3.16
CA GLY A 354 -2.36 1.03 2.31
C GLY A 354 -3.84 0.83 1.92
N ASN A 355 -4.79 1.34 2.71
CA ASN A 355 -6.22 1.34 2.35
C ASN A 355 -6.52 2.25 1.16
N ILE A 356 -5.75 3.33 1.02
CA ILE A 356 -5.89 4.30 -0.07
C ILE A 356 -5.41 3.67 -1.39
N TYR A 357 -4.30 2.93 -1.36
CA TYR A 357 -3.76 2.23 -2.55
C TYR A 357 -4.47 0.92 -2.87
N GLY A 358 -5.14 0.30 -1.90
CA GLY A 358 -5.80 -1.01 -1.98
C GLY A 358 -7.07 -1.04 -2.83
N GLY A 359 -7.00 -0.63 -4.09
CA GLY A 359 -8.14 -0.69 -5.03
C GLY A 359 -8.25 0.49 -6.00
N GLU A 360 -7.36 1.47 -5.90
CA GLU A 360 -7.30 2.61 -6.82
C GLU A 360 -6.21 2.40 -7.89
N LEU A 361 -6.35 3.09 -9.02
CA LEU A 361 -5.27 3.17 -10.01
C LEU A 361 -4.13 4.00 -9.41
N CYS A 362 -2.89 3.56 -9.63
CA CYS A 362 -1.71 4.21 -9.04
C CYS A 362 -0.76 4.70 -10.13
N LEU A 363 -0.54 6.01 -10.24
CA LEU A 363 0.53 6.54 -11.07
C LEU A 363 1.85 6.47 -10.30
N ALA A 364 2.81 5.71 -10.83
CA ALA A 364 4.10 5.48 -10.20
C ALA A 364 5.23 6.28 -10.88
N TYR A 365 5.85 7.20 -10.14
CA TYR A 365 7.07 7.88 -10.54
C TYR A 365 8.29 7.20 -9.93
N PHE A 366 9.02 6.43 -10.74
CA PHE A 366 10.06 5.53 -10.24
C PHE A 366 11.38 6.23 -9.85
N ASN A 367 11.67 7.39 -10.44
CA ASN A 367 12.93 8.13 -10.26
C ASN A 367 12.78 9.49 -9.56
N GLY A 368 11.58 9.82 -9.10
CA GLY A 368 11.25 11.08 -8.45
C GLY A 368 9.94 11.65 -8.98
N LEU A 369 9.12 12.23 -8.11
CA LEU A 369 7.82 12.80 -8.48
C LEU A 369 7.95 13.76 -9.67
N GLY A 370 7.18 13.52 -10.74
CA GLY A 370 7.16 14.38 -11.92
C GLY A 370 8.42 14.33 -12.79
N LEU A 371 9.38 13.44 -12.51
CA LEU A 371 10.61 13.29 -13.28
C LEU A 371 10.50 12.17 -14.34
N PRO A 372 11.35 12.22 -15.38
CA PRO A 372 11.40 11.18 -16.41
C PRO A 372 11.74 9.81 -15.84
N LEU A 373 11.18 8.77 -16.46
CA LEU A 373 11.64 7.40 -16.22
C LEU A 373 13.06 7.23 -16.74
N ASP A 374 13.99 6.97 -15.82
CA ASP A 374 15.37 6.56 -16.09
C ASP A 374 15.56 5.10 -15.62
N PRO A 375 15.59 4.14 -16.56
CA PRO A 375 15.78 2.72 -16.27
C PRO A 375 17.27 2.35 -16.18
N SER A 376 18.20 3.31 -16.14
CA SER A 376 19.63 3.00 -16.09
C SER A 376 19.97 2.18 -14.84
N PRO A 377 20.90 1.20 -14.93
CA PRO A 377 21.27 0.37 -13.80
C PRO A 377 21.78 1.17 -12.59
N SER A 378 22.48 2.28 -12.82
CA SER A 378 22.95 3.19 -11.77
C SER A 378 21.79 3.83 -11.01
N THR A 379 20.75 4.26 -11.72
CA THR A 379 19.58 4.90 -11.10
C THR A 379 18.73 3.88 -10.36
N ILE A 380 18.52 2.69 -10.93
CA ILE A 380 17.78 1.60 -10.27
C ILE A 380 18.51 1.12 -9.00
N ALA A 381 19.84 1.13 -8.97
CA ALA A 381 20.62 0.73 -7.80
C ALA A 381 20.59 1.74 -6.64
N SER A 382 20.13 2.97 -6.87
CA SER A 382 20.04 4.00 -5.84
C SER A 382 19.09 3.60 -4.71
N ASP A 383 19.49 3.81 -3.46
CA ASP A 383 18.64 3.62 -2.26
C ASP A 383 17.37 4.50 -2.28
N ARG A 384 17.36 5.54 -3.12
CA ARG A 384 16.21 6.42 -3.35
C ARG A 384 15.24 5.91 -4.39
N HIS A 385 15.65 5.01 -5.28
CA HIS A 385 14.80 4.48 -6.33
C HIS A 385 13.57 3.75 -5.75
N TRP A 386 12.45 3.83 -6.46
CA TRP A 386 11.14 3.35 -5.97
C TRP A 386 11.14 1.88 -5.54
N LEU A 387 11.83 1.00 -6.27
CA LEU A 387 11.96 -0.43 -5.91
C LEU A 387 12.72 -0.68 -4.60
N ASN A 388 13.51 0.30 -4.15
CA ASN A 388 14.41 0.18 -3.01
C ASN A 388 13.87 0.88 -1.76
N ARG A 389 12.65 1.45 -1.78
CA ARG A 389 12.07 2.17 -0.63
C ARG A 389 11.04 1.34 0.12
N VAL A 390 11.09 1.36 1.45
CA VAL A 390 10.16 0.56 2.29
C VAL A 390 8.70 0.97 2.12
N TRP A 391 8.43 2.27 2.00
CA TRP A 391 7.06 2.79 1.90
C TRP A 391 6.34 2.31 0.64
N THR A 392 7.07 2.14 -0.46
CA THR A 392 6.51 1.69 -1.73
C THR A 392 6.03 0.23 -1.69
N VAL A 393 6.37 -0.56 -0.66
CA VAL A 393 5.80 -1.90 -0.46
C VAL A 393 4.28 -1.85 -0.24
N GLN A 394 3.79 -0.84 0.48
CA GLN A 394 2.35 -0.67 0.72
C GLN A 394 1.63 -0.01 -0.45
N GLU A 395 2.37 0.71 -1.29
CA GLU A 395 1.86 1.44 -2.45
C GLU A 395 1.86 0.57 -3.72
N ALA A 396 2.63 -0.54 -3.71
CA ALA A 396 2.76 -1.45 -4.81
C ALA A 396 1.42 -2.12 -5.13
N THR A 397 0.85 -1.75 -6.26
CA THR A 397 -0.42 -2.31 -6.76
C THR A 397 -0.25 -2.79 -8.19
N ILE A 398 -0.85 -3.93 -8.53
CA ILE A 398 -0.85 -4.38 -9.92
C ILE A 398 -1.66 -3.42 -10.84
N TYR A 399 -2.44 -2.48 -10.28
CA TYR A 399 -3.15 -1.39 -10.96
C TYR A 399 -2.26 -0.15 -11.23
N TRP A 400 -0.96 -0.34 -11.46
CA TRP A 400 -0.04 0.75 -11.67
C TRP A 400 -0.11 1.33 -13.10
N LEU A 401 0.16 2.61 -13.24
CA LEU A 401 0.49 3.31 -14.48
C LEU A 401 1.89 3.92 -14.36
N PRO A 402 2.68 3.96 -15.44
CA PRO A 402 3.98 4.60 -15.43
C PRO A 402 3.84 6.13 -15.52
N GLY A 403 4.31 6.85 -14.51
CA GLY A 403 4.51 8.30 -14.59
C GLY A 403 5.85 8.63 -15.25
N GLY A 404 5.95 9.83 -15.85
CA GLY A 404 7.20 10.35 -16.39
C GLY A 404 7.67 9.70 -17.68
N LEU A 405 6.77 9.15 -18.49
CA LEU A 405 7.14 8.54 -19.77
C LEU A 405 7.61 9.58 -20.79
N THR A 406 8.78 9.37 -21.37
CA THR A 406 9.38 10.22 -22.42
C THR A 406 9.19 9.70 -23.83
N GLY A 407 8.68 8.47 -23.98
CA GLY A 407 8.58 7.77 -25.26
C GLY A 407 9.86 7.07 -25.72
N THR A 408 10.97 7.25 -25.01
CA THR A 408 12.22 6.54 -25.32
C THR A 408 12.14 5.07 -24.92
N PHE A 409 12.38 4.18 -25.88
CA PHE A 409 12.44 2.74 -25.68
C PHE A 409 13.91 2.28 -25.65
N SER A 410 14.27 1.45 -24.68
CA SER A 410 15.57 0.77 -24.62
C SER A 410 15.43 -0.63 -24.02
N ASP A 411 16.44 -1.47 -24.22
CA ASP A 411 16.51 -2.79 -23.57
C ASP A 411 16.49 -2.66 -22.04
N ASP A 412 17.05 -1.57 -21.50
CA ASP A 412 17.00 -1.25 -20.07
C ASP A 412 15.57 -0.94 -19.61
N THR A 413 14.78 -0.20 -20.39
CA THR A 413 13.36 0.04 -20.09
C THR A 413 12.59 -1.27 -20.02
N ARG A 414 12.82 -2.20 -20.97
CA ARG A 414 12.18 -3.52 -20.98
C ARG A 414 12.59 -4.36 -19.78
N ALA A 415 13.90 -4.44 -19.49
CA ALA A 415 14.43 -5.18 -18.35
C ALA A 415 13.87 -4.64 -17.02
N PHE A 416 13.76 -3.31 -16.90
CA PHE A 416 13.15 -2.65 -15.75
C PHE A 416 11.69 -3.09 -15.54
N PHE A 417 10.83 -3.06 -16.58
CA PHE A 417 9.43 -3.43 -16.40
C PHE A 417 9.24 -4.93 -16.15
N GLN A 418 10.09 -5.80 -16.72
CA GLN A 418 10.10 -7.23 -16.36
C GLN A 418 10.46 -7.44 -14.89
N LEU A 419 11.49 -6.72 -14.41
CA LEU A 419 11.88 -6.72 -13.00
C LEU A 419 10.72 -6.21 -12.13
N LEU A 420 10.10 -5.08 -12.48
CA LEU A 420 8.95 -4.52 -11.77
C LEU A 420 7.85 -5.57 -11.63
N LEU A 421 7.42 -6.18 -12.75
CA LEU A 421 6.36 -7.19 -12.76
C LEU A 421 6.70 -8.44 -11.90
N ALA A 422 7.97 -8.83 -11.84
CA ALA A 422 8.42 -9.91 -10.96
C ALA A 422 8.34 -9.52 -9.46
N HIS A 423 8.45 -8.24 -9.13
CA HIS A 423 8.44 -7.68 -7.78
C HIS A 423 7.09 -7.10 -7.36
N MET A 424 6.07 -7.08 -8.24
CA MET A 424 4.73 -6.63 -7.85
C MET A 424 3.99 -7.72 -7.06
N PRO A 425 3.20 -7.35 -6.04
CA PRO A 425 2.36 -8.31 -5.34
C PRO A 425 1.41 -8.99 -6.34
N ARG A 426 1.34 -10.31 -6.35
CA ARG A 426 0.37 -11.07 -7.17
C ARG A 426 -1.03 -10.96 -6.55
N GLY A 427 -1.60 -9.75 -6.62
CA GLY A 427 -2.99 -9.41 -6.40
C GLY A 427 -3.57 -9.48 -4.98
N PRO A 428 -4.62 -8.70 -4.72
CA PRO A 428 -5.24 -8.57 -3.40
C PRO A 428 -5.98 -9.83 -2.91
N ARG A 429 -6.12 -10.90 -3.72
CA ARG A 429 -6.91 -12.11 -3.41
C ARG A 429 -6.12 -13.42 -3.28
N ALA A 430 -4.80 -13.40 -3.44
CA ALA A 430 -4.00 -14.57 -3.13
C ALA A 430 -3.82 -14.65 -1.61
N GLU A 431 -4.65 -15.48 -0.96
CA GLU A 431 -4.58 -15.78 0.48
C GLU A 431 -3.30 -16.52 0.88
N THR A 432 -2.53 -17.01 -0.11
CA THR A 432 -1.28 -17.74 0.09
C THR A 432 -0.10 -16.96 -0.53
N GLY A 433 0.99 -16.79 0.25
CA GLY A 433 2.27 -16.26 -0.27
C GLY A 433 2.56 -14.77 -0.01
N ARG A 434 1.78 -14.06 0.82
CA ARG A 434 2.06 -12.65 1.16
C ARG A 434 3.29 -12.44 2.02
N TRP A 435 3.65 -13.41 2.86
CA TRP A 435 4.71 -13.24 3.87
C TRP A 435 6.11 -13.47 3.32
N PRO A 436 6.37 -14.51 2.49
CA PRO A 436 7.63 -14.60 1.77
C PRO A 436 7.88 -13.33 0.95
N TYR A 437 6.82 -12.79 0.32
CA TYR A 437 6.88 -11.51 -0.37
C TYR A 437 7.18 -10.34 0.56
N ALA A 438 6.44 -10.13 1.65
CA ALA A 438 6.64 -8.95 2.53
C ALA A 438 8.04 -8.90 3.16
N VAL A 439 8.53 -10.06 3.59
CA VAL A 439 9.88 -10.23 4.15
C VAL A 439 10.94 -9.95 3.08
N GLN A 440 10.86 -10.62 1.92
CA GLN A 440 11.77 -10.41 0.80
C GLN A 440 11.72 -8.97 0.29
N ALA A 441 10.52 -8.38 0.26
CA ALA A 441 10.29 -7.05 -0.23
C ALA A 441 10.92 -5.99 0.68
N ILE A 442 11.05 -6.23 1.99
CA ILE A 442 11.47 -5.16 2.91
C ILE A 442 12.92 -5.24 3.41
N ARG A 443 13.53 -6.42 3.44
CA ARG A 443 14.90 -6.63 3.97
C ARG A 443 15.97 -5.76 3.32
N GLY A 444 15.94 -5.66 1.99
CA GLY A 444 16.93 -4.90 1.21
C GLY A 444 16.54 -3.44 0.95
N ARG A 445 15.41 -2.96 1.50
CA ARG A 445 14.90 -1.63 1.19
C ARG A 445 15.34 -0.59 2.21
N ALA A 446 15.69 0.58 1.69
CA ALA A 446 16.03 1.77 2.44
C ALA A 446 14.77 2.37 3.08
N CYS A 447 14.90 2.71 4.36
CA CYS A 447 13.92 3.43 5.16
C CYS A 447 14.51 4.77 5.62
N THR A 448 13.66 5.68 6.10
CA THR A 448 14.15 6.87 6.81
C THR A 448 14.41 6.53 8.27
N THR A 449 13.53 5.71 8.86
CA THR A 449 13.70 5.13 10.20
C THR A 449 13.41 3.63 10.17
N GLU A 450 13.95 2.87 11.13
CA GLU A 450 13.57 1.45 11.28
C GLU A 450 12.09 1.28 11.64
N LEU A 451 11.47 2.28 12.28
CA LEU A 451 10.02 2.29 12.52
C LEU A 451 9.23 2.26 11.21
N ASP A 452 9.68 3.00 10.18
CA ASP A 452 9.06 2.98 8.85
C ASP A 452 9.10 1.59 8.23
N ARG A 453 10.14 0.80 8.52
CA ARG A 453 10.25 -0.57 8.03
C ARG A 453 9.19 -1.46 8.69
N VAL A 454 8.98 -1.34 10.01
CA VAL A 454 7.92 -2.06 10.73
C VAL A 454 6.54 -1.68 10.19
N HIS A 455 6.24 -0.39 10.08
CA HIS A 455 4.95 0.05 9.54
C HIS A 455 4.80 -0.29 8.05
N GLY A 456 5.90 -0.32 7.30
CA GLY A 456 6.04 -0.76 5.91
C GLY A 456 5.37 -2.08 5.57
N VAL A 457 5.32 -3.03 6.51
CA VAL A 457 4.67 -4.33 6.32
C VAL A 457 3.28 -4.44 6.93
N ALA A 458 2.86 -3.46 7.75
CA ALA A 458 1.67 -3.56 8.58
C ALA A 458 0.39 -3.78 7.75
N TYR A 459 0.20 -2.99 6.69
CA TYR A 459 -1.00 -3.11 5.86
C TYR A 459 -1.00 -4.39 5.00
N SER A 460 0.17 -4.85 4.55
CA SER A 460 0.31 -6.11 3.81
C SER A 460 -0.14 -7.33 4.63
N MET A 461 -0.06 -7.23 5.96
CA MET A 461 -0.47 -8.24 6.96
C MET A 461 -1.98 -8.31 7.22
N PHE A 462 -2.78 -7.66 6.36
CA PHE A 462 -4.25 -7.68 6.31
C PHE A 462 -4.94 -7.53 7.68
N PRO A 463 -4.77 -6.40 8.35
CA PRO A 463 -5.20 -6.32 9.72
C PRO A 463 -6.58 -5.64 9.75
N GLY A 464 -7.54 -6.23 10.50
CA GLY A 464 -8.84 -5.59 10.74
C GLY A 464 -8.71 -4.34 11.62
N THR A 465 -7.62 -4.29 12.40
CA THR A 465 -7.19 -3.20 13.30
C THR A 465 -5.74 -2.85 12.97
N LEU A 466 -5.20 -1.70 13.37
CA LEU A 466 -3.80 -1.34 13.10
C LEU A 466 -3.14 -0.73 14.35
N PRO A 467 -1.82 -0.86 14.54
CA PRO A 467 -1.12 -0.01 15.49
C PRO A 467 -1.19 1.46 15.04
N VAL A 468 -1.27 2.39 16.00
CA VAL A 468 -1.05 3.82 15.70
C VAL A 468 0.41 4.05 15.30
N TYR A 469 0.68 5.07 14.48
CA TYR A 469 2.04 5.51 14.23
C TYR A 469 2.48 6.50 15.32
N ASP A 470 3.49 6.11 16.08
CA ASP A 470 4.12 6.95 17.09
C ASP A 470 5.62 7.07 16.80
N GLU A 471 6.06 8.25 16.36
CA GLU A 471 7.48 8.52 16.05
C GLU A 471 8.43 8.26 17.22
N GLY A 472 7.93 8.28 18.46
CA GLY A 472 8.72 8.00 19.67
C GLY A 472 8.85 6.51 19.99
N MET A 473 8.12 5.63 19.31
CA MET A 473 8.09 4.19 19.61
C MET A 473 9.33 3.48 19.09
N ALA A 474 9.98 2.68 19.94
CA ALA A 474 11.12 1.87 19.50
C ALA A 474 10.65 0.80 18.49
N PRO A 475 11.43 0.46 17.44
CA PRO A 475 11.03 -0.51 16.43
C PRO A 475 10.63 -1.88 17.00
N LYS A 476 11.33 -2.35 18.04
CA LYS A 476 11.01 -3.61 18.76
C LYS A 476 9.62 -3.59 19.42
N ASP A 477 9.21 -2.43 19.93
CA ASP A 477 7.94 -2.24 20.61
C ASP A 477 6.84 -2.12 19.55
N ALA A 478 7.09 -1.36 18.48
CA ALA A 478 6.20 -1.27 17.32
C ALA A 478 5.94 -2.64 16.68
N TRP A 479 6.97 -3.48 16.55
CA TRP A 479 6.83 -4.85 16.07
C TRP A 479 5.97 -5.69 17.01
N THR A 480 6.20 -5.58 18.33
CA THR A 480 5.40 -6.26 19.36
C THR A 480 3.93 -5.86 19.31
N VAL A 481 3.65 -4.57 19.11
CA VAL A 481 2.30 -4.05 18.90
C VAL A 481 1.72 -4.63 17.62
N LEU A 482 2.44 -4.53 16.49
CA LEU A 482 1.99 -4.99 15.18
C LEU A 482 1.61 -6.47 15.19
N LEU A 483 2.40 -7.35 15.82
CA LEU A 483 2.11 -8.78 15.91
C LEU A 483 0.71 -9.08 16.45
N LYS A 484 0.14 -8.23 17.31
CA LYS A 484 -1.23 -8.40 17.84
C LYS A 484 -2.32 -8.06 16.82
N HIS A 485 -2.00 -7.28 15.79
CA HIS A 485 -2.91 -6.85 14.73
C HIS A 485 -2.81 -7.73 13.48
N VAL A 486 -1.73 -8.51 13.33
CA VAL A 486 -1.55 -9.44 12.22
C VAL A 486 -2.71 -10.45 12.15
N HIS A 487 -3.19 -10.72 10.94
CA HIS A 487 -4.26 -11.69 10.71
C HIS A 487 -3.94 -13.05 11.38
N PRO A 488 -4.90 -13.71 12.05
CA PRO A 488 -4.63 -14.94 12.81
C PRO A 488 -3.92 -16.05 12.04
N SER A 489 -4.22 -16.23 10.75
CA SER A 489 -3.52 -17.22 9.91
C SER A 489 -2.06 -16.81 9.62
N ALA A 490 -1.80 -15.52 9.41
CA ALA A 490 -0.46 -15.02 9.15
C ALA A 490 0.44 -15.12 10.38
N ARG A 491 -0.13 -14.95 11.58
CA ARG A 491 0.58 -15.18 12.84
C ARG A 491 1.03 -16.62 13.03
N ILE A 492 0.22 -17.58 12.60
CA ILE A 492 0.60 -19.00 12.61
C ILE A 492 1.82 -19.22 11.73
N GLU A 493 1.82 -18.65 10.52
CA GLU A 493 2.95 -18.77 9.60
C GLU A 493 4.23 -18.14 10.19
N LEU A 494 4.11 -17.02 10.91
CA LEU A 494 5.22 -16.41 11.66
C LEU A 494 5.73 -17.32 12.78
N ALA A 495 4.83 -17.92 13.56
CA ALA A 495 5.18 -18.85 14.63
C ALA A 495 5.86 -20.12 14.08
N LEU A 496 5.32 -20.73 13.01
CA LEU A 496 5.91 -21.88 12.33
C LEU A 496 7.33 -21.57 11.89
N ARG A 497 7.51 -20.45 11.17
CA ARG A 497 8.81 -20.04 10.67
C ARG A 497 9.81 -19.85 11.81
N HIS A 498 9.41 -19.10 12.84
CA HIS A 498 10.28 -18.84 13.98
C HIS A 498 10.68 -20.13 14.70
N MET A 499 9.76 -21.09 14.88
CA MET A 499 10.11 -22.40 15.43
C MET A 499 11.13 -23.12 14.54
N MET A 500 10.99 -23.13 13.22
CA MET A 500 11.96 -23.80 12.34
C MET A 500 13.38 -23.26 12.46
N THR A 501 13.49 -21.94 12.57
CA THR A 501 14.79 -21.28 12.46
C THR A 501 15.44 -21.03 13.81
N ARG A 502 14.61 -20.86 14.84
CA ARG A 502 15.00 -20.69 16.23
C ARG A 502 14.37 -21.81 17.08
N PRO A 503 14.76 -23.08 16.87
CA PRO A 503 14.16 -24.24 17.56
C PRO A 503 14.30 -24.17 19.09
N HIS A 504 15.32 -23.48 19.59
CA HIS A 504 15.58 -23.33 21.03
C HIS A 504 15.00 -22.05 21.63
N ASP A 505 14.46 -21.13 20.83
CA ASP A 505 13.85 -19.91 21.37
C ASP A 505 12.52 -20.24 22.04
N LEU A 506 12.26 -19.61 23.19
CA LEU A 506 11.05 -19.80 23.97
C LEU A 506 9.94 -18.82 23.54
N ALA A 507 10.24 -17.82 22.73
CA ALA A 507 9.24 -16.95 22.14
C ALA A 507 8.36 -17.70 21.12
N LEU A 508 7.05 -17.46 21.17
CA LEU A 508 6.12 -18.05 20.19
C LEU A 508 6.26 -17.37 18.82
N LEU A 509 6.50 -16.05 18.81
CA LEU A 509 6.59 -15.22 17.62
C LEU A 509 7.99 -14.60 17.54
N PRO A 510 8.50 -14.35 16.33
CA PRO A 510 9.86 -13.87 16.15
C PRO A 510 10.03 -12.44 16.67
N SER A 511 11.26 -12.11 17.10
CA SER A 511 11.67 -10.73 17.27
C SER A 511 11.73 -9.99 15.91
N TRP A 512 11.87 -8.67 15.94
CA TRP A 512 12.04 -7.89 14.70
C TRP A 512 13.32 -8.31 13.95
N ASP A 513 14.40 -8.54 14.67
CA ASP A 513 15.68 -8.94 14.09
C ASP A 513 15.60 -10.35 13.48
N ASP A 514 14.95 -11.30 14.15
CA ASP A 514 14.73 -12.65 13.61
C ASP A 514 13.85 -12.64 12.36
N PHE A 515 12.82 -11.78 12.34
CA PHE A 515 11.98 -11.60 11.17
C PHE A 515 12.80 -11.13 9.95
N LEU A 516 13.79 -10.27 10.16
CA LEU A 516 14.65 -9.76 9.09
C LEU A 516 15.80 -10.70 8.69
N ALA A 517 16.24 -11.60 9.55
CA ALA A 517 17.52 -12.30 9.34
C ALA A 517 17.52 -13.48 8.33
N GLU A 518 16.39 -14.08 7.96
CA GLU A 518 16.44 -15.48 7.48
C GLU A 518 15.60 -15.83 6.23
N ASP A 519 16.17 -16.40 5.17
CA ASP A 519 15.43 -16.97 4.03
C ASP A 519 15.11 -18.45 4.25
N VAL A 520 13.98 -18.75 4.90
CA VAL A 520 13.55 -20.13 5.12
C VAL A 520 12.29 -20.45 4.34
N LYS A 521 12.36 -21.53 3.56
CA LYS A 521 11.19 -22.12 2.91
C LYS A 521 10.26 -22.65 4.00
N LEU A 522 9.02 -22.17 4.01
CA LEU A 522 7.99 -22.70 4.89
C LEU A 522 7.79 -24.21 4.60
N PRO A 523 7.50 -25.02 5.63
CA PRO A 523 7.18 -26.42 5.46
C PRO A 523 5.81 -26.53 4.78
N SER A 524 5.46 -27.72 4.30
CA SER A 524 4.12 -27.94 3.74
C SER A 524 3.06 -27.62 4.79
N TYR A 525 2.30 -26.54 4.56
CA TYR A 525 1.21 -26.13 5.44
C TYR A 525 0.08 -27.15 5.34
N ASP A 526 -0.19 -27.85 6.44
CA ASP A 526 -1.40 -28.65 6.57
C ASP A 526 -2.52 -27.74 7.10
N ALA A 527 -3.74 -27.85 6.57
CA ALA A 527 -4.87 -26.97 6.88
C ALA A 527 -5.41 -27.11 8.34
N ALA A 528 -4.62 -27.75 9.21
CA ALA A 528 -5.03 -28.28 10.50
C ALA A 528 -4.52 -27.49 11.72
N TRP A 529 -3.77 -26.38 11.56
CA TRP A 529 -3.50 -25.46 12.68
C TRP A 529 -4.61 -24.40 12.76
N PRO A 530 -5.48 -24.43 13.80
CA PRO A 530 -6.49 -23.40 13.99
C PRO A 530 -5.90 -22.01 14.25
N ARG A 531 -6.65 -20.99 13.84
CA ARG A 531 -6.34 -19.55 13.93
C ARG A 531 -5.77 -19.13 15.29
N LEU A 532 -4.61 -18.45 15.27
CA LEU A 532 -3.98 -17.85 16.45
C LEU A 532 -4.50 -16.42 16.64
N SER A 533 -5.51 -16.25 17.48
CA SER A 533 -6.17 -14.97 17.74
C SER A 533 -5.52 -14.23 18.90
N THR A 534 -5.68 -12.91 18.99
CA THR A 534 -5.23 -12.14 20.17
C THR A 534 -6.31 -12.23 21.24
N LEU A 535 -5.92 -12.45 22.49
CA LEU A 535 -6.85 -12.52 23.63
C LEU A 535 -6.78 -11.21 24.44
N GLY A 536 -7.93 -10.56 24.60
CA GLY A 536 -8.06 -9.28 25.29
C GLY A 536 -7.80 -8.08 24.37
N GLU A 537 -8.65 -7.05 24.47
CA GLU A 537 -8.51 -5.80 23.70
C GLU A 537 -7.63 -4.77 24.43
N ASP A 538 -7.58 -4.84 25.77
CA ASP A 538 -6.98 -3.82 26.64
C ASP A 538 -5.46 -3.61 26.44
N SER A 539 -4.77 -4.59 25.86
CA SER A 539 -3.32 -4.54 25.64
C SER A 539 -2.93 -4.28 24.17
N LEU A 540 -3.90 -4.17 23.25
CA LEU A 540 -3.62 -4.10 21.81
C LEU A 540 -2.70 -2.92 21.45
N GLY A 541 -2.94 -1.74 22.01
CA GLY A 541 -2.12 -0.53 21.76
C GLY A 541 -0.82 -0.43 22.57
N THR A 542 -0.51 -1.39 23.44
CA THR A 542 0.63 -1.28 24.38
C THR A 542 1.87 -2.02 23.89
N ALA A 543 3.06 -1.68 24.37
CA ALA A 543 4.28 -2.45 24.07
C ALA A 543 4.34 -3.81 24.81
N ALA A 544 3.35 -4.14 25.66
CA ALA A 544 3.30 -5.43 26.32
C ALA A 544 3.09 -6.57 25.31
N SER A 545 3.78 -7.69 25.54
CA SER A 545 3.62 -8.91 24.77
C SER A 545 2.16 -9.35 24.78
N GLY A 546 1.66 -9.75 23.61
CA GLY A 546 0.29 -10.24 23.48
C GLY A 546 0.10 -11.62 24.10
N THR A 547 -1.09 -11.84 24.64
CA THR A 547 -1.60 -13.18 24.93
C THR A 547 -2.33 -13.70 23.70
N PHE A 548 -2.02 -14.92 23.28
CA PHE A 548 -2.62 -15.50 22.08
C PHE A 548 -3.52 -16.67 22.42
N PHE A 549 -4.57 -16.85 21.63
CA PHE A 549 -5.59 -17.86 21.84
C PHE A 549 -5.81 -18.69 20.59
N GLN A 550 -5.84 -20.00 20.77
CA GLN A 550 -6.15 -20.98 19.75
C GLN A 550 -7.39 -21.77 20.16
N LYS A 551 -8.42 -21.73 19.30
CA LYS A 551 -9.64 -22.52 19.48
C LYS A 551 -9.47 -23.87 18.79
N GLU A 552 -9.83 -24.95 19.49
CA GLU A 552 -9.87 -26.31 18.93
C GLU A 552 -8.52 -26.83 18.42
N GLY A 553 -7.44 -26.60 19.17
CA GLY A 553 -6.10 -27.10 18.82
C GLY A 553 -6.02 -28.63 18.86
N ASN A 554 -5.52 -29.21 17.76
CA ASN A 554 -5.08 -30.60 17.73
C ASN A 554 -3.88 -30.75 18.65
N SER A 555 -4.08 -31.39 19.79
CA SER A 555 -3.05 -31.50 20.81
C SER A 555 -3.08 -32.86 21.50
N LEU A 556 -1.94 -33.22 22.08
CA LEU A 556 -1.78 -34.34 22.98
C LEU A 556 -1.43 -33.79 24.37
N GLY A 557 -2.19 -34.23 25.37
CA GLY A 557 -1.90 -33.93 26.77
C GLY A 557 -3.06 -33.36 27.58
N PRO A 558 -2.78 -32.93 28.83
CA PRO A 558 -1.44 -32.84 29.44
C PRO A 558 -0.68 -34.18 29.52
N VAL A 559 0.60 -34.21 29.14
CA VAL A 559 1.51 -35.38 29.22
C VAL A 559 2.78 -35.05 29.97
N TYR A 560 3.44 -36.06 30.55
CA TYR A 560 4.71 -35.93 31.26
C TYR A 560 5.83 -36.61 30.48
N VAL A 561 7.01 -35.99 30.43
CA VAL A 561 8.21 -36.66 29.92
C VAL A 561 8.71 -37.62 31.01
N VAL A 562 8.69 -38.92 30.69
CA VAL A 562 9.17 -40.00 31.56
C VAL A 562 10.63 -40.32 31.26
N ARG A 563 11.01 -40.23 29.98
CA ARG A 563 12.36 -40.54 29.54
C ARG A 563 12.69 -39.83 28.24
N GLN A 564 13.90 -39.29 28.16
CA GLN A 564 14.50 -38.77 26.93
C GLN A 564 15.75 -39.59 26.60
N LEU A 565 15.69 -40.32 25.49
CA LEU A 565 16.80 -41.12 24.99
C LEU A 565 17.42 -40.44 23.76
N GLN A 566 18.72 -40.19 23.79
CA GLN A 566 19.43 -39.65 22.63
C GLN A 566 19.63 -40.77 21.60
N GLY A 567 19.29 -40.50 20.33
CA GLY A 567 19.38 -41.45 19.23
C GLY A 567 20.81 -41.64 18.72
N ASP A 568 20.96 -42.56 17.76
CA ASP A 568 22.26 -42.89 17.15
C ASP A 568 22.85 -41.74 16.31
N SER A 569 22.01 -40.78 15.91
CA SER A 569 22.44 -39.50 15.29
C SER A 569 22.38 -38.37 16.32
N SER A 570 23.32 -37.41 16.26
CA SER A 570 23.51 -36.38 17.30
C SER A 570 22.32 -35.42 17.51
N SER A 571 21.32 -35.44 16.63
CA SER A 571 20.16 -34.53 16.64
C SER A 571 18.81 -35.22 16.91
N GLU A 572 18.75 -36.55 16.92
CA GLU A 572 17.50 -37.30 17.08
C GLU A 572 17.35 -37.78 18.51
N ALA A 573 16.12 -37.76 19.04
CA ALA A 573 15.80 -38.21 20.37
C ALA A 573 14.49 -39.02 20.37
N THR A 574 14.41 -40.01 21.24
CA THR A 574 13.19 -40.75 21.54
C THR A 574 12.63 -40.27 22.87
N LEU A 575 11.42 -39.73 22.82
CA LEU A 575 10.65 -39.26 23.96
C LEU A 575 9.64 -40.32 24.38
N GLU A 576 9.68 -40.72 25.65
CA GLU A 576 8.63 -41.49 26.30
C GLU A 576 7.74 -40.52 27.09
N LEU A 577 6.47 -40.46 26.71
CA LEU A 577 5.47 -39.56 27.27
C LEU A 577 4.37 -40.34 27.98
N GLU A 578 3.95 -39.89 29.15
CA GLU A 578 2.86 -40.49 29.92
C GLU A 578 1.66 -39.55 30.00
N ASP A 579 0.47 -40.04 29.62
CA ASP A 579 -0.80 -39.34 29.77
C ASP A 579 -1.58 -39.93 30.96
N THR A 580 -1.43 -39.26 32.09
CA THR A 580 -2.11 -39.63 33.34
C THR A 580 -3.63 -39.46 33.30
N THR A 581 -4.19 -38.80 32.27
CA THR A 581 -5.62 -38.45 32.20
C THR A 581 -6.45 -39.42 31.36
N SER A 582 -5.86 -40.17 30.43
CA SER A 582 -6.60 -41.03 29.49
C SER A 582 -6.56 -42.53 29.80
N GLY A 583 -5.85 -42.95 30.85
CA GLY A 583 -5.67 -44.36 31.21
C GLY A 583 -4.88 -45.17 30.16
N ARG A 584 -4.25 -44.50 29.18
CA ARG A 584 -3.29 -45.09 28.24
C ARG A 584 -1.88 -44.70 28.68
N PRO A 585 -0.99 -45.67 28.98
CA PRO A 585 0.11 -45.37 29.87
C PRO A 585 1.31 -44.70 29.19
N HIS A 586 1.63 -44.98 27.91
CA HIS A 586 2.85 -44.45 27.32
C HIS A 586 2.75 -44.22 25.80
N TYR A 587 3.25 -43.08 25.33
CA TYR A 587 3.53 -42.78 23.93
C TYR A 587 5.04 -42.71 23.73
N THR A 588 5.54 -43.32 22.65
CA THR A 588 6.95 -43.22 22.26
C THR A 588 7.03 -42.46 20.95
N ILE A 589 7.81 -41.38 20.93
CA ILE A 589 7.95 -40.50 19.77
C ILE A 589 9.43 -40.33 19.46
N THR A 590 9.83 -40.62 18.22
CA THR A 590 11.17 -40.31 17.72
C THR A 590 11.11 -39.01 16.91
N CYS A 591 11.94 -38.04 17.27
CA CYS A 591 11.93 -36.69 16.70
C CYS A 591 13.25 -35.96 16.98
N GLN A 592 13.47 -34.83 16.32
CA GLN A 592 14.46 -33.86 16.78
C GLN A 592 13.81 -32.90 17.77
N ILE A 593 14.53 -32.52 18.82
CA ILE A 593 14.01 -31.63 19.88
C ILE A 593 14.70 -30.27 19.76
N GLY A 594 13.89 -29.23 19.60
CA GLY A 594 14.26 -27.84 19.82
C GLY A 594 13.82 -27.40 21.21
N GLY A 595 14.73 -26.84 22.01
CA GLY A 595 14.47 -26.43 23.40
C GLY A 595 14.83 -27.49 24.43
N GLU A 596 14.37 -27.29 25.67
CA GLU A 596 14.67 -28.15 26.82
C GLU A 596 13.38 -28.63 27.47
N LEU A 597 13.31 -29.95 27.73
CA LEU A 597 12.16 -30.58 28.38
C LEU A 597 12.58 -31.11 29.75
N VAL A 598 11.84 -30.72 30.76
CA VAL A 598 12.03 -31.14 32.16
C VAL A 598 11.08 -32.28 32.50
N GLU A 599 11.61 -33.33 33.12
CA GLU A 599 10.81 -34.45 33.65
C GLU A 599 9.78 -33.96 34.68
N SER A 600 8.67 -34.68 34.83
CA SER A 600 7.58 -34.34 35.78
C SER A 600 6.87 -32.99 35.53
N THR A 601 7.16 -32.31 34.42
CA THR A 601 6.44 -31.10 34.00
C THR A 601 5.28 -31.48 33.07
N PRO A 602 4.06 -30.94 33.27
CA PRO A 602 2.94 -31.21 32.39
C PRO A 602 3.07 -30.41 31.09
N TYR A 603 3.09 -31.11 29.96
CA TYR A 603 3.16 -30.50 28.64
C TYR A 603 1.90 -30.73 27.83
N LEU A 604 1.55 -29.73 27.04
CA LEU A 604 0.67 -29.86 25.91
C LEU A 604 1.52 -29.88 24.63
N ILE A 605 1.41 -30.96 23.86
CA ILE A 605 2.07 -31.09 22.56
C ILE A 605 1.05 -30.71 21.49
N VAL A 606 1.28 -29.59 20.81
CA VAL A 606 0.35 -29.02 19.84
C VAL A 606 0.85 -29.33 18.43
N LYS A 607 0.00 -29.98 17.63
CA LYS A 607 0.31 -30.33 16.25
C LYS A 607 0.14 -29.09 15.36
N CYS A 608 1.26 -28.47 14.97
CA CYS A 608 1.29 -27.24 14.17
C CYS A 608 1.37 -27.53 12.66
N SER A 609 2.12 -28.54 12.24
CA SER A 609 2.18 -29.03 10.85
C SER A 609 2.48 -30.54 10.82
N ARG A 610 2.68 -31.10 9.62
CA ARG A 610 3.16 -32.49 9.47
C ARG A 610 4.57 -32.70 10.00
N GLU A 611 5.38 -31.64 10.00
CA GLU A 611 6.82 -31.70 10.23
C GLU A 611 7.20 -31.10 11.58
N ILE A 612 6.35 -30.23 12.16
CA ILE A 612 6.70 -29.43 13.35
C ILE A 612 5.54 -29.43 14.33
N TRP A 613 5.81 -29.83 15.57
CA TRP A 613 4.87 -29.75 16.69
C TRP A 613 5.44 -28.84 17.78
N LEU A 614 4.59 -28.03 18.41
CA LEU A 614 4.96 -27.15 19.51
C LEU A 614 4.87 -27.89 20.84
N VAL A 615 5.86 -27.71 21.72
CA VAL A 615 5.82 -28.21 23.11
C VAL A 615 5.60 -27.02 24.04
N ALA A 616 4.51 -27.04 24.79
CA ALA A 616 4.15 -25.97 25.70
C ALA A 616 3.90 -26.52 27.10
N GLU A 617 4.54 -25.95 28.11
CA GLU A 617 4.27 -26.25 29.52
C GLU A 617 2.90 -25.73 29.90
N VAL A 618 2.09 -26.55 30.58
CA VAL A 618 0.81 -26.15 31.14
C VAL A 618 1.05 -25.48 32.48
N VAL A 619 0.81 -24.17 32.56
CA VAL A 619 1.04 -23.37 33.76
C VAL A 619 -0.26 -23.01 34.51
N GLY A 620 -1.41 -23.27 33.88
CA GLY A 620 -2.71 -23.01 34.49
C GLY A 620 -3.89 -23.36 33.59
N GLU A 621 -5.09 -23.01 34.06
CA GLU A 621 -6.33 -23.09 33.31
C GLU A 621 -7.13 -21.79 33.51
N ARG A 622 -7.80 -21.34 32.45
CA ARG A 622 -8.73 -20.21 32.51
C ARG A 622 -10.03 -20.54 31.78
N HIS A 623 -11.11 -19.86 32.16
CA HIS A 623 -12.38 -19.96 31.43
C HIS A 623 -12.40 -18.96 30.27
N ILE A 624 -12.74 -19.42 29.05
CA ILE A 624 -12.98 -18.59 27.88
C ILE A 624 -14.37 -18.94 27.33
N GLY A 625 -15.31 -18.01 27.48
CA GLY A 625 -16.73 -18.28 27.21
C GLY A 625 -17.24 -19.41 28.11
N ASN A 626 -17.73 -20.50 27.51
CA ASN A 626 -18.31 -21.64 28.21
C ASN A 626 -17.37 -22.87 28.30
N GLN A 627 -16.07 -22.70 28.02
CA GLN A 627 -15.10 -23.80 27.99
C GLN A 627 -13.82 -23.44 28.74
N ASN A 628 -13.14 -24.45 29.27
CA ASN A 628 -11.81 -24.29 29.87
C ASN A 628 -10.75 -24.24 28.78
N ALA A 629 -9.77 -23.38 28.97
CA ALA A 629 -8.58 -23.26 28.15
C ALA A 629 -7.33 -23.46 28.99
N PHE A 630 -6.37 -24.23 28.49
CA PHE A 630 -5.07 -24.38 29.12
C PHE A 630 -4.24 -23.11 28.91
N GLU A 631 -3.71 -22.54 29.99
CA GLU A 631 -2.69 -21.50 29.91
C GLU A 631 -1.33 -22.16 29.79
N VAL A 632 -0.59 -21.81 28.75
CA VAL A 632 0.66 -22.47 28.39
C VAL A 632 1.78 -21.50 28.06
N VAL A 633 3.02 -21.95 28.28
CA VAL A 633 4.25 -21.26 27.87
C VAL A 633 5.04 -22.17 26.95
N LYS A 634 5.52 -21.66 25.81
CA LYS A 634 6.35 -22.44 24.88
C LYS A 634 7.66 -22.86 25.59
N ARG A 635 7.99 -24.15 25.48
CA ARG A 635 9.25 -24.73 25.98
C ARG A 635 10.12 -25.32 24.89
N GLY A 636 9.53 -25.63 23.74
CA GLY A 636 10.29 -26.21 22.64
C GLY A 636 9.45 -26.56 21.43
N SER A 637 10.03 -27.33 20.53
CA SER A 637 9.40 -27.82 19.31
C SER A 637 9.95 -29.21 18.96
N LEU A 638 9.10 -30.06 18.39
CA LEU A 638 9.46 -31.39 17.91
C LEU A 638 9.44 -31.40 16.38
N TYR A 639 10.48 -31.96 15.76
CA TYR A 639 10.61 -32.05 14.31
C TYR A 639 10.64 -33.50 13.83
N PHE A 640 9.98 -33.75 12.70
CA PHE A 640 9.81 -35.10 12.13
C PHE A 640 10.29 -35.14 10.67
N ALA A 641 11.28 -35.99 10.39
CA ALA A 641 11.86 -36.12 9.05
C ALA A 641 10.93 -36.84 8.04
N ASP A 642 10.19 -37.87 8.48
CA ASP A 642 9.38 -38.75 7.62
C ASP A 642 7.85 -38.56 7.79
N GLY A 643 7.44 -37.39 8.31
CA GLY A 643 6.04 -37.05 8.58
C GLY A 643 5.56 -37.44 9.98
N SER A 644 4.42 -36.85 10.37
CA SER A 644 3.96 -36.87 11.76
C SER A 644 3.57 -38.27 12.27
N PRO A 645 3.93 -38.66 13.51
CA PRO A 645 3.52 -39.93 14.10
C PRO A 645 2.00 -39.99 14.28
N LYS A 646 1.42 -41.19 14.11
CA LYS A 646 -0.02 -41.42 14.32
C LYS A 646 -0.31 -41.56 15.83
N LEU A 647 -0.64 -40.45 16.47
CA LEU A 647 -1.07 -40.43 17.87
C LEU A 647 -2.59 -40.22 18.00
N PRO A 648 -3.22 -40.62 19.11
CA PRO A 648 -4.63 -40.35 19.35
C PRO A 648 -4.82 -38.83 19.50
N GLU A 649 -5.41 -38.20 18.50
CA GLU A 649 -5.66 -36.76 18.53
C GLU A 649 -6.78 -36.46 19.55
N ARG A 650 -6.52 -35.58 20.53
CA ARG A 650 -7.61 -34.89 21.24
C ARG A 650 -8.00 -33.69 20.38
N TYR A 651 -9.16 -33.78 19.75
CA TYR A 651 -9.77 -32.64 19.08
C TYR A 651 -10.40 -31.70 20.12
N GLY A 652 -10.23 -30.39 19.92
CA GLY A 652 -11.07 -29.40 20.61
C GLY A 652 -10.46 -28.71 21.83
N ALA A 653 -9.18 -28.91 22.17
CA ALA A 653 -8.57 -28.19 23.28
C ALA A 653 -8.49 -26.68 22.99
N GLN A 654 -8.86 -25.87 23.96
CA GLN A 654 -8.62 -24.43 23.93
C GLN A 654 -7.27 -24.13 24.58
N ILE A 655 -6.45 -23.31 23.93
CA ILE A 655 -5.07 -23.06 24.35
C ILE A 655 -4.82 -21.56 24.38
N VAL A 656 -4.23 -21.08 25.47
CA VAL A 656 -3.89 -19.69 25.72
C VAL A 656 -2.38 -19.61 25.92
N TYR A 657 -1.70 -19.04 24.94
CA TYR A 657 -0.26 -18.83 24.97
C TYR A 657 0.05 -17.56 25.72
N LEU A 658 0.70 -17.71 26.87
CA LEU A 658 1.21 -16.59 27.65
C LEU A 658 2.56 -16.12 27.09
N PRO A 659 2.92 -14.84 27.24
CA PRO A 659 4.28 -14.39 27.01
C PRO A 659 5.23 -15.22 27.86
N GLY A 660 6.34 -15.69 27.27
CA GLY A 660 7.33 -16.45 28.03
C GLY A 660 7.82 -15.61 29.20
N ALA A 661 7.49 -16.01 30.42
CA ALA A 661 8.18 -15.51 31.60
C ALA A 661 9.63 -15.99 31.46
N HIS A 662 10.60 -15.08 31.62
CA HIS A 662 11.90 -15.49 32.14
C HIS A 662 11.57 -16.19 33.46
N ALA A 663 11.58 -17.52 33.45
CA ALA A 663 11.44 -18.28 34.68
C ALA A 663 12.63 -17.88 35.53
N SER A 664 12.38 -17.04 36.54
CA SER A 664 13.27 -16.87 37.66
C SER A 664 13.53 -18.26 38.22
N THR A 665 14.80 -18.66 38.10
CA THR A 665 15.47 -19.84 38.64
C THR A 665 14.86 -20.43 39.90
#